data_AF-A0A812VZB6-F1
#
_entry.id   AF-A0A812VZB6-F1
#
_cell.length_a   1.000
_cell.length_b   1.000
_cell.length_c   1.000
_cell.angle_alpha   90.00
_cell.angle_beta   90.00
_cell.angle_gamma   90.00
#
_symmetry.space_group_name_H-M   'P 1'
#
loop_
_entity.id
_entity.type
_entity.pdbx_description
1 polymer ?
#
loop_
_entity_poly.entity_id
_entity_poly.type
_entity_poly.pdbx_seq_one_letter_code
_entity_poly.pdbx_strand_id
1 'polypeptide(L)'
;MARELQAELSPMAEWAQSGSKASVDALMNSWCTRLESLGSLSLGQAMQMKQTIQDLSFESTLSERLLEKVEAKVLATATAATPPPDTTYTPHKRKEESKPQTLLKPENFITVTEWSMLEKSPAPARLEILLKRYLQLGLRNLTEQTVKKGLAFLLALAAGELSQMPTYEEIYEEVQVFKRSWESVKTDAEPTEVGLLTYPDDPSSLPKALFDRAYKAEDPPMGKDVRAGIWLAHIPMRSTSKLLQKNKKQRLPRPDGQAAVSEQHANEFQSRMEQCFGRLERMLDQGCGQNAIQDGGRRELQLAAGARGELSSSSAGVGFALGNPAQPVSAATQQTSPGRQSALQLALPPAEEPEATESLPAENDLEDEALFKKLKDRKAGILKKPAAAAAASSHGKRKFQIVWEDGCIQKNYASRMYKRAGTWAKHQGFSEQQVVECQREAHREAILLWKKKNGPCTECGAPSCCRVKNAHQNHWCAKCTIKWYNERDVRRSNYRRAWREYEYMNIVESGDEHALPTVPEQSSPEYEGDHHGEEEEHAEEEHAEEDECLVSLPIALSCVVVLLPVIPWAFMEQSGIAPASVLWPTFGAFAFVFFYFSIVTFRAYFRSLRELETMRHQFTVKDTLCWCCSIDHKAPNGSEMACDRQIVFQCITTWFGSLSNFDTQVREQVARCLDEQLTREVFTYRQCAASAMPVLWHFLDQAATVAYYHPDLAERSRSFYAVLRELVRGLGWSCGVFPTLFFVAVRLAEIVPSRCGSRLAEIFINCAIIGAVFLLMVGALNFERYCWDLPIYEMDNYGPYELFPGSAVFSLSTVSLAVLLFSCRRFVVFLHQLQKPSNADVKENGHELNGHELGAHGTIIEL
;
A
#
# COMPACT_ATOMS: atom_id res chain seq x y z
N MET A 1 22.27 12.51 34.80
CA MET A 1 21.27 13.19 35.65
C MET A 1 19.88 12.52 35.65
N ALA A 2 19.13 12.51 34.54
CA ALA A 2 17.75 12.00 34.55
C ALA A 2 17.62 10.50 34.92
N ARG A 3 18.55 9.64 34.46
CA ARG A 3 18.60 8.22 34.87
C ARG A 3 18.98 8.04 36.34
N GLU A 4 19.92 8.84 36.88
CA GLU A 4 20.22 8.81 38.33
C GLU A 4 18.97 9.15 39.16
N LEU A 5 18.24 10.21 38.79
CA LEU A 5 17.01 10.59 39.49
C LEU A 5 15.93 9.50 39.43
N GLN A 6 15.84 8.73 38.36
CA GLN A 6 14.95 7.58 38.31
C GLN A 6 15.45 6.44 39.22
N ALA A 7 16.76 6.13 39.21
CA ALA A 7 17.35 5.09 40.03
C ALA A 7 17.25 5.38 41.55
N GLU A 8 17.21 6.66 41.94
CA GLU A 8 17.03 7.11 43.32
C GLU A 8 15.59 6.94 43.86
N LEU A 9 14.58 6.74 42.99
CA LEU A 9 13.19 6.56 43.44
C LEU A 9 13.01 5.29 44.28
N SER A 10 13.63 4.17 43.88
CA SER A 10 13.51 2.88 44.59
C SER A 10 14.06 2.92 46.04
N PRO A 11 15.31 3.34 46.31
CA PRO A 11 15.78 3.49 47.70
C PRO A 11 15.04 4.59 48.46
N MET A 12 14.51 5.62 47.77
CA MET A 12 13.64 6.61 48.42
C MET A 12 12.29 6.01 48.86
N ALA A 13 11.74 5.02 48.14
CA ALA A 13 10.55 4.29 48.56
C ALA A 13 10.80 3.37 49.77
N GLU A 14 11.95 2.67 49.80
CA GLU A 14 12.37 1.87 50.98
C GLU A 14 12.59 2.76 52.22
N TRP A 15 13.18 3.95 52.03
CA TRP A 15 13.29 4.96 53.09
C TRP A 15 11.95 5.58 53.48
N ALA A 16 10.99 5.73 52.56
CA ALA A 16 9.66 6.25 52.87
C ALA A 16 8.87 5.31 53.80
N GLN A 17 9.13 4.00 53.75
CA GLN A 17 8.48 3.00 54.61
C GLN A 17 9.11 2.89 56.02
N SER A 18 10.33 3.40 56.22
CA SER A 18 11.15 3.13 57.42
C SER A 18 11.72 4.37 58.12
N GLY A 19 11.82 5.49 57.42
CA GLY A 19 12.39 6.74 57.92
C GLY A 19 11.41 7.62 58.69
N SER A 20 11.93 8.63 59.40
CA SER A 20 11.08 9.66 59.99
C SER A 20 10.47 10.55 58.90
N LYS A 21 9.24 11.05 59.08
CA LYS A 21 8.57 11.91 58.08
C LYS A 21 9.44 13.10 57.64
N ALA A 22 10.15 13.74 58.59
CA ALA A 22 11.09 14.83 58.29
C ALA A 22 12.27 14.41 57.40
N SER A 23 12.73 13.16 57.51
CA SER A 23 13.76 12.59 56.63
C SER A 23 13.22 12.35 55.21
N VAL A 24 11.97 11.90 55.09
CA VAL A 24 11.30 11.66 53.81
C VAL A 24 11.01 12.96 53.07
N ASP A 25 10.45 13.97 53.75
CA ASP A 25 10.26 15.31 53.17
C ASP A 25 11.61 15.94 52.75
N ALA A 26 12.69 15.74 53.51
CA ALA A 26 14.03 16.23 53.14
C ALA A 26 14.60 15.54 51.88
N LEU A 27 14.47 14.21 51.76
CA LEU A 27 14.88 13.46 50.58
C LEU A 27 14.06 13.87 49.34
N MET A 28 12.74 13.94 49.47
CA MET A 28 11.85 14.38 48.40
C MET A 28 12.15 15.82 47.95
N ASN A 29 12.40 16.75 48.87
CA ASN A 29 12.80 18.12 48.52
C ASN A 29 14.14 18.18 47.75
N SER A 30 15.11 17.35 48.13
CA SER A 30 16.39 17.20 47.41
C SER A 30 16.18 16.66 45.99
N TRP A 31 15.36 15.62 45.85
CA TRP A 31 15.00 15.02 44.55
C TRP A 31 14.28 16.03 43.64
N CYS A 32 13.27 16.74 44.15
CA CYS A 32 12.55 17.78 43.41
C CYS A 32 13.47 18.93 42.97
N THR A 33 14.38 19.38 43.83
CA THR A 33 15.37 20.42 43.49
C THR A 33 16.28 19.97 42.33
N ARG A 34 16.69 18.70 42.31
CA ARG A 34 17.50 18.14 41.22
C ARG A 34 16.70 17.91 39.94
N LEU A 35 15.44 17.50 40.02
CA LEU A 35 14.53 17.46 38.88
C LEU A 35 14.34 18.84 38.25
N GLU A 36 14.18 19.88 39.08
CA GLU A 36 14.08 21.28 38.64
C GLU A 36 15.38 21.77 37.99
N SER A 37 16.55 21.27 38.42
CA SER A 37 17.86 21.59 37.83
C SER A 37 18.15 20.94 36.46
N LEU A 38 17.35 19.96 36.02
CA LEU A 38 17.51 19.37 34.67
C LEU A 38 17.29 20.44 33.58
N GLY A 39 18.21 20.57 32.62
CA GLY A 39 18.04 21.53 31.52
C GLY A 39 16.81 21.27 30.64
N SER A 40 16.42 19.99 30.50
CA SER A 40 15.17 19.55 29.88
C SER A 40 14.80 18.16 30.38
N LEU A 41 13.52 17.78 30.29
CA LEU A 41 13.04 16.42 30.54
C LEU A 41 12.26 15.94 29.30
N SER A 42 12.71 14.86 28.66
CA SER A 42 12.00 14.31 27.49
C SER A 42 10.73 13.56 27.89
N LEU A 43 9.73 13.54 27.01
CA LEU A 43 8.46 12.86 27.27
C LEU A 43 8.63 11.38 27.63
N GLY A 44 9.58 10.67 26.99
CA GLY A 44 9.88 9.27 27.30
C GLY A 44 10.45 9.08 28.70
N GLN A 45 11.38 9.94 29.13
CA GLN A 45 11.93 9.93 30.50
C GLN A 45 10.86 10.27 31.54
N ALA A 46 9.98 11.23 31.24
CA ALA A 46 8.87 11.59 32.12
C ALA A 46 7.85 10.44 32.27
N MET A 47 7.53 9.73 31.19
CA MET A 47 6.69 8.52 31.27
C MET A 47 7.36 7.40 32.07
N GLN A 48 8.67 7.19 31.90
CA GLN A 48 9.43 6.21 32.68
C GLN A 48 9.45 6.57 34.18
N MET A 49 9.71 7.84 34.53
CA MET A 49 9.61 8.32 35.91
C MET A 49 8.19 8.17 36.47
N LYS A 50 7.16 8.55 35.72
CA LYS A 50 5.75 8.42 36.13
C LYS A 50 5.37 6.95 36.41
N GLN A 51 5.78 6.02 35.55
CA GLN A 51 5.58 4.60 35.78
C GLN A 51 6.31 4.13 37.05
N THR A 52 7.59 4.48 37.22
CA THR A 52 8.33 4.13 38.45
C THR A 52 7.71 4.73 39.72
N ILE A 53 7.14 5.94 39.68
CA ILE A 53 6.43 6.56 40.81
C ILE A 53 5.07 5.87 41.11
N GLN A 54 4.51 5.15 40.14
CA GLN A 54 3.26 4.38 40.29
C GLN A 54 3.50 2.93 40.69
N ASP A 55 4.59 2.31 40.23
CA ASP A 55 5.01 0.94 40.59
C ASP A 55 5.56 0.88 42.03
N LEU A 56 6.16 1.99 42.51
CA LEU A 56 6.63 2.13 43.89
C LEU A 56 5.48 2.59 44.79
N SER A 57 5.12 1.77 45.77
CA SER A 57 4.02 1.97 46.72
C SER A 57 4.27 3.09 47.76
N PHE A 58 4.46 4.33 47.29
CA PHE A 58 4.54 5.53 48.14
C PHE A 58 3.19 5.83 48.83
N GLU A 59 3.21 6.62 49.91
CA GLU A 59 2.00 7.28 50.43
C GLU A 59 1.38 8.13 49.30
N SER A 60 0.05 8.13 49.15
CA SER A 60 -0.61 8.79 48.01
C SER A 60 -0.24 10.28 47.89
N THR A 61 -0.18 10.97 49.03
CA THR A 61 0.23 12.38 49.17
C THR A 61 1.66 12.65 48.68
N LEU A 62 2.54 11.64 48.70
CA LEU A 62 3.92 11.72 48.22
C LEU A 62 4.00 11.39 46.73
N SER A 63 3.26 10.37 46.28
CA SER A 63 3.15 10.01 44.85
C SER A 63 2.60 11.19 44.03
N GLU A 64 1.51 11.82 44.49
CA GLU A 64 0.90 12.99 43.85
C GLU A 64 1.88 14.16 43.69
N ARG A 65 2.64 14.51 44.74
CA ARG A 65 3.65 15.59 44.71
C ARG A 65 4.82 15.29 43.75
N LEU A 66 5.24 14.03 43.65
CA LEU A 66 6.29 13.61 42.72
C LEU A 66 5.80 13.67 41.26
N LEU A 67 4.56 13.24 41.00
CA LEU A 67 3.94 13.30 39.68
C LEU A 67 3.71 14.75 39.22
N GLU A 68 3.19 15.61 40.09
CA GLU A 68 3.02 17.05 39.84
C GLU A 68 4.34 17.70 39.39
N LYS A 69 5.44 17.39 40.07
CA LYS A 69 6.77 17.93 39.75
C LYS A 69 7.34 17.40 38.42
N VAL A 70 7.10 16.13 38.09
CA VAL A 70 7.45 15.57 36.77
C VAL A 70 6.66 16.25 35.65
N GLU A 71 5.35 16.42 35.82
CA GLU A 71 4.49 17.04 34.81
C GLU A 71 4.77 18.53 34.63
N ALA A 72 4.98 19.27 35.72
CA ALA A 72 5.42 20.67 35.68
C ALA A 72 6.78 20.82 34.96
N LYS A 73 7.70 19.86 35.12
CA LYS A 73 9.00 19.91 34.44
C LYS A 73 8.91 19.59 32.94
N VAL A 74 8.00 18.71 32.53
CA VAL A 74 7.67 18.50 31.11
C VAL A 74 7.05 19.76 30.51
N LEU A 75 6.07 20.37 31.20
CA LEU A 75 5.41 21.58 30.72
C LEU A 75 6.40 22.75 30.58
N ALA A 76 7.28 22.95 31.57
CA ALA A 76 8.35 23.95 31.51
C ALA A 76 9.35 23.67 30.37
N THR A 77 9.62 22.40 30.06
CA THR A 77 10.46 22.02 28.90
C THR A 77 9.77 22.36 27.58
N ALA A 78 8.45 22.18 27.48
CA ALA A 78 7.67 22.49 26.30
C ALA A 78 7.51 24.01 26.08
N THR A 79 7.27 24.79 27.14
CA THR A 79 7.17 26.25 27.03
C THR A 79 8.51 26.91 26.76
N ALA A 80 9.62 26.44 27.37
CA ALA A 80 10.97 26.93 27.07
C ALA A 80 11.44 26.62 25.63
N ALA A 81 10.82 25.65 24.95
CA ALA A 81 11.04 25.40 23.52
C ALA A 81 10.31 26.40 22.60
N THR A 82 9.51 27.32 23.16
CA THR A 82 8.78 28.37 22.44
C THR A 82 9.45 29.73 22.71
N PRO A 83 10.08 30.38 21.72
CA PRO A 83 10.74 31.66 21.95
C PRO A 83 9.73 32.79 22.26
N PRO A 84 10.10 33.79 23.09
CA PRO A 84 9.25 34.95 23.36
C PRO A 84 9.03 35.79 22.08
N PRO A 85 7.88 36.48 21.95
CA PRO A 85 7.47 37.11 20.68
C PRO A 85 8.25 38.38 20.29
N ASP A 86 8.92 39.05 21.24
CA ASP A 86 9.63 40.31 21.00
C ASP A 86 11.14 40.12 20.84
N THR A 87 11.58 39.89 19.59
CA THR A 87 12.87 40.40 19.11
C THR A 87 12.90 40.43 17.58
N THR A 88 13.24 41.58 16.99
CA THR A 88 13.30 41.76 15.53
C THR A 88 14.55 41.13 14.92
N TYR A 89 14.59 39.80 14.86
CA TYR A 89 15.65 39.01 14.21
C TYR A 89 15.07 38.21 13.04
N THR A 90 15.73 38.25 11.88
CA THR A 90 15.17 37.72 10.62
C THR A 90 15.07 36.18 10.64
N PRO A 91 13.86 35.60 10.52
CA PRO A 91 13.63 34.17 10.79
C PRO A 91 13.95 33.28 9.57
N HIS A 92 15.21 33.26 9.12
CA HIS A 92 15.65 32.39 8.02
C HIS A 92 16.14 31.00 8.45
N LYS A 93 16.50 30.78 9.72
CA LYS A 93 16.75 29.42 10.25
C LYS A 93 15.44 28.71 10.61
N ARG A 94 14.65 28.44 9.58
CA ARG A 94 13.49 27.53 9.62
C ARG A 94 13.97 26.18 10.17
N LYS A 95 13.10 25.49 10.92
CA LYS A 95 13.32 24.11 11.39
C LYS A 95 13.34 23.16 10.18
N GLU A 96 14.48 23.04 9.50
CA GLU A 96 14.64 22.10 8.39
C GLU A 96 14.48 20.67 8.91
N GLU A 97 13.35 20.05 8.56
CA GLU A 97 13.13 18.63 8.75
C GLU A 97 14.21 17.88 7.97
N SER A 98 15.13 17.26 8.70
CA SER A 98 16.38 16.75 8.15
C SER A 98 16.08 15.56 7.22
N LYS A 99 16.12 15.85 5.92
CA LYS A 99 15.67 14.97 4.82
C LYS A 99 16.20 13.53 4.98
N PRO A 100 15.37 12.50 4.77
CA PRO A 100 15.74 11.12 5.07
C PRO A 100 16.82 10.61 4.11
N GLN A 101 17.75 9.82 4.64
CA GLN A 101 19.02 9.46 4.02
C GLN A 101 19.05 8.00 3.57
N THR A 102 19.62 7.76 2.39
CA THR A 102 19.60 6.47 1.70
C THR A 102 21.01 5.87 1.60
N LEU A 103 21.21 4.68 2.15
CA LEU A 103 22.43 3.89 2.02
C LEU A 103 22.04 2.47 1.57
N LEU A 104 22.46 2.08 0.36
CA LEU A 104 21.96 0.87 -0.31
C LEU A 104 22.90 -0.35 -0.24
N LYS A 105 24.15 -0.17 0.19
CA LYS A 105 25.15 -1.24 0.33
C LYS A 105 25.96 -1.09 1.63
N PRO A 106 25.33 -1.25 2.82
CA PRO A 106 26.05 -1.14 4.09
C PRO A 106 27.31 -2.03 4.16
N GLU A 107 27.28 -3.20 3.50
CA GLU A 107 28.38 -4.14 3.35
C GLU A 107 29.68 -3.54 2.78
N ASN A 108 29.61 -2.45 2.01
CA ASN A 108 30.79 -1.79 1.45
C ASN A 108 31.47 -0.82 2.41
N PHE A 109 30.76 -0.34 3.43
CA PHE A 109 31.22 0.75 4.30
C PHE A 109 31.82 0.27 5.63
N ILE A 110 31.77 -1.03 5.91
CA ILE A 110 32.36 -1.68 7.09
C ILE A 110 33.89 -1.71 6.96
N THR A 111 34.62 -1.49 8.06
CA THR A 111 36.10 -1.56 8.05
C THR A 111 36.67 -2.94 8.34
N VAL A 112 37.98 -3.11 8.19
CA VAL A 112 38.66 -4.39 8.41
C VAL A 112 38.54 -4.85 9.86
N THR A 113 38.69 -3.94 10.83
CA THR A 113 38.48 -4.27 12.25
C THR A 113 37.03 -4.62 12.53
N GLU A 114 36.08 -3.84 12.02
CA GLU A 114 34.64 -4.09 12.20
C GLU A 114 34.21 -5.43 11.63
N TRP A 115 34.73 -5.84 10.47
CA TRP A 115 34.48 -7.17 9.93
C TRP A 115 34.88 -8.27 10.89
N SER A 116 36.08 -8.17 11.48
CA SER A 116 36.58 -9.15 12.44
C SER A 116 35.78 -9.19 13.76
N MET A 117 35.06 -8.10 14.07
CA MET A 117 34.13 -8.02 15.20
C MET A 117 32.75 -8.57 14.82
N LEU A 118 32.19 -8.17 13.68
CA LEU A 118 30.88 -8.62 13.18
C LEU A 118 30.81 -10.14 13.03
N GLU A 119 31.86 -10.76 12.47
CA GLU A 119 31.92 -12.22 12.29
C GLU A 119 31.88 -12.99 13.63
N LYS A 120 32.38 -12.40 14.72
CA LYS A 120 32.51 -13.05 16.05
C LYS A 120 31.46 -12.61 17.07
N SER A 121 30.73 -11.53 16.81
CA SER A 121 29.82 -10.90 17.77
C SER A 121 28.41 -11.50 17.72
N PRO A 122 27.68 -11.58 18.86
CA PRO A 122 26.25 -11.93 18.86
C PRO A 122 25.42 -10.82 18.19
N ALA A 123 24.19 -11.15 17.75
CA ALA A 123 23.34 -10.27 16.95
C ALA A 123 23.14 -8.84 17.51
N PRO A 124 22.92 -8.61 18.83
CA PRO A 124 22.77 -7.24 19.36
C PRO A 124 24.05 -6.39 19.19
N ALA A 125 25.23 -6.99 19.38
CA ALA A 125 26.50 -6.32 19.17
C ALA A 125 26.80 -6.10 17.68
N ARG A 126 26.37 -7.01 16.79
CA ARG A 126 26.43 -6.79 15.33
C ARG A 126 25.60 -5.56 14.92
N LEU A 127 24.39 -5.43 15.48
CA LEU A 127 23.54 -4.25 15.27
C LEU A 127 24.24 -2.98 15.78
N GLU A 128 24.78 -2.98 16.99
CA GLU A 128 25.46 -1.82 17.58
C GLU A 128 26.65 -1.34 16.75
N ILE A 129 27.50 -2.26 16.25
CA ILE A 129 28.61 -1.95 15.34
C ILE A 129 28.09 -1.26 14.07
N LEU A 130 27.06 -1.81 13.44
CA LEU A 130 26.48 -1.24 12.21
C LEU A 130 25.90 0.17 12.43
N LEU A 131 25.21 0.40 13.55
CA LEU A 131 24.64 1.72 13.87
C LEU A 131 25.73 2.75 14.22
N LYS A 132 26.81 2.35 14.89
CA LYS A 132 27.99 3.20 15.12
C LYS A 132 28.67 3.59 13.80
N ARG A 133 28.81 2.66 12.86
CA ARG A 133 29.30 2.94 11.50
C ARG A 133 28.39 3.93 10.76
N TYR A 134 27.07 3.80 10.87
CA TYR A 134 26.12 4.76 10.28
C TYR A 134 26.28 6.19 10.85
N LEU A 135 26.54 6.34 12.16
CA LEU A 135 26.81 7.67 12.75
C LEU A 135 28.11 8.29 12.24
N GLN A 136 29.20 7.52 12.14
CA GLN A 136 30.49 8.01 11.65
C GLN A 136 30.38 8.53 10.21
N LEU A 137 29.60 7.83 9.37
CA LEU A 137 29.20 8.25 8.02
C LEU A 137 28.29 9.50 7.99
N GLY A 138 27.80 9.99 9.13
CA GLY A 138 26.93 11.17 9.21
C GLY A 138 25.47 10.90 8.88
N LEU A 139 24.98 9.66 9.02
CA LEU A 139 23.55 9.39 8.96
C LEU A 139 22.87 9.86 10.26
N ARG A 140 21.67 10.41 10.13
CA ARG A 140 20.80 10.89 11.21
C ARG A 140 19.36 10.38 11.05
N ASN A 141 18.81 10.42 9.85
CA ASN A 141 17.46 9.92 9.59
C ASN A 141 17.49 8.85 8.51
N LEU A 142 17.30 7.58 8.88
CA LEU A 142 17.37 6.46 7.95
C LEU A 142 16.07 6.34 7.14
N THR A 143 16.15 6.21 5.81
CA THR A 143 14.99 5.76 5.03
C THR A 143 14.58 4.33 5.40
N GLU A 144 13.33 3.94 5.10
CA GLU A 144 12.89 2.54 5.18
C GLU A 144 13.82 1.60 4.41
N GLN A 145 14.42 2.05 3.28
CA GLN A 145 15.36 1.23 2.51
C GLN A 145 16.69 1.04 3.23
N THR A 146 17.25 2.08 3.87
CA THR A 146 18.48 1.97 4.68
C THR A 146 18.28 0.99 5.84
N VAL A 147 17.17 1.10 6.59
CA VAL A 147 16.83 0.15 7.67
C VAL A 147 16.68 -1.27 7.13
N LYS A 148 15.97 -1.43 6.00
CA LYS A 148 15.76 -2.75 5.37
C LYS A 148 17.07 -3.39 4.90
N LYS A 149 17.98 -2.59 4.35
CA LYS A 149 19.31 -3.01 3.90
C LYS A 149 20.21 -3.38 5.08
N GLY A 150 20.23 -2.56 6.13
CA GLY A 150 20.96 -2.85 7.36
C GLY A 150 20.51 -4.16 8.02
N LEU A 151 19.20 -4.40 8.14
CA LEU A 151 18.71 -5.66 8.69
C LEU A 151 18.96 -6.86 7.75
N ALA A 152 18.83 -6.70 6.43
CA ALA A 152 19.16 -7.76 5.48
C ALA A 152 20.64 -8.19 5.53
N PHE A 153 21.53 -7.22 5.78
CA PHE A 153 22.94 -7.45 6.05
C PHE A 153 23.14 -8.24 7.34
N LEU A 154 22.57 -7.80 8.46
CA LEU A 154 22.68 -8.49 9.76
C LEU A 154 22.14 -9.93 9.72
N LEU A 155 20.97 -10.15 9.11
CA LEU A 155 20.37 -11.48 8.94
C LEU A 155 21.22 -12.39 8.04
N ALA A 156 21.88 -11.83 7.03
CA ALA A 156 22.78 -12.59 6.16
C ALA A 156 24.10 -12.99 6.85
N LEU A 157 24.57 -12.22 7.85
CA LEU A 157 25.68 -12.64 8.71
C LEU A 157 25.24 -13.74 9.70
N ALA A 158 24.05 -13.61 10.29
CA ALA A 158 23.48 -14.63 11.18
C ALA A 158 23.04 -15.93 10.46
N ALA A 159 22.98 -15.93 9.11
CA ALA A 159 22.43 -17.04 8.32
C ALA A 159 23.17 -18.39 8.49
N GLY A 160 24.43 -18.38 8.96
CA GLY A 160 25.17 -19.60 9.30
C GLY A 160 24.90 -20.15 10.71
N GLU A 161 24.32 -19.33 11.59
CA GLU A 161 23.98 -19.68 12.98
C GLU A 161 22.49 -20.09 13.10
N LEU A 162 21.66 -19.59 12.18
CA LEU A 162 20.23 -19.85 12.10
C LEU A 162 19.95 -21.21 11.47
N SER A 163 19.58 -22.20 12.29
CA SER A 163 19.22 -23.55 11.84
C SER A 163 17.97 -23.61 10.95
N GLN A 164 17.10 -22.61 11.06
CA GLN A 164 15.95 -22.37 10.18
C GLN A 164 15.79 -20.86 9.95
N MET A 165 15.13 -20.48 8.86
CA MET A 165 14.80 -19.09 8.59
C MET A 165 13.79 -18.56 9.63
N PRO A 166 14.06 -17.43 10.32
CA PRO A 166 13.11 -16.80 11.23
C PRO A 166 11.77 -16.48 10.56
N THR A 167 10.70 -16.51 11.34
CA THR A 167 9.36 -16.14 10.90
C THR A 167 9.27 -14.66 10.54
N TYR A 168 8.28 -14.29 9.73
CA TYR A 168 8.07 -12.89 9.35
C TYR A 168 7.77 -11.98 10.55
N GLU A 169 7.17 -12.55 11.59
CA GLU A 169 6.91 -11.92 12.88
C GLU A 169 8.22 -11.60 13.62
N GLU A 170 9.12 -12.57 13.82
CA GLU A 170 10.45 -12.34 14.43
C GLU A 170 11.27 -11.32 13.62
N ILE A 171 11.26 -11.43 12.28
CA ILE A 171 11.93 -10.44 11.41
C ILE A 171 11.30 -9.04 11.55
N TYR A 172 9.99 -8.93 11.81
CA TYR A 172 9.32 -7.64 12.04
C TYR A 172 9.68 -7.02 13.40
N GLU A 173 9.87 -7.85 14.42
CA GLU A 173 10.31 -7.43 15.75
C GLU A 173 11.76 -6.92 15.71
N GLU A 174 12.64 -7.61 14.96
CA GLU A 174 13.99 -7.11 14.66
C GLU A 174 13.99 -5.76 13.92
N VAL A 175 13.03 -5.49 13.02
CA VAL A 175 12.84 -4.13 12.45
C VAL A 175 12.51 -3.09 13.54
N GLN A 176 11.77 -3.46 14.59
CA GLN A 176 11.47 -2.54 15.70
C GLN A 176 12.64 -2.40 16.68
N VAL A 177 13.45 -3.46 16.87
CA VAL A 177 14.71 -3.38 17.63
C VAL A 177 15.67 -2.44 16.90
N PHE A 178 15.95 -2.66 15.61
CA PHE A 178 16.81 -1.81 14.78
C PHE A 178 16.42 -0.33 14.87
N LYS A 179 15.12 -0.01 14.73
CA LYS A 179 14.62 1.38 14.80
C LYS A 179 14.79 2.00 16.20
N ARG A 180 14.50 1.26 17.27
CA ARG A 180 14.66 1.75 18.66
C ARG A 180 16.13 1.95 19.02
N SER A 181 16.99 1.00 18.67
CA SER A 181 18.43 1.11 18.84
C SER A 181 19.01 2.30 18.06
N TRP A 182 18.52 2.56 16.83
CA TRP A 182 18.96 3.73 16.07
C TRP A 182 18.64 5.05 16.78
N GLU A 183 17.38 5.29 17.18
CA GLU A 183 17.03 6.57 17.81
C GLU A 183 17.71 6.76 19.18
N SER A 184 18.02 5.69 19.92
CA SER A 184 18.88 5.77 21.10
C SER A 184 20.31 6.21 20.73
N VAL A 185 20.98 5.44 19.87
CA VAL A 185 22.38 5.66 19.46
C VAL A 185 22.57 7.04 18.79
N LYS A 186 21.57 7.51 18.02
CA LYS A 186 21.48 8.83 17.40
C LYS A 186 21.37 9.99 18.41
N THR A 187 20.71 9.77 19.55
CA THR A 187 20.50 10.80 20.59
C THR A 187 21.80 11.07 21.36
N ASP A 188 22.61 10.03 21.58
CA ASP A 188 23.89 10.13 22.31
C ASP A 188 25.04 10.71 21.46
N ALA A 189 24.81 11.01 20.17
CA ALA A 189 25.86 11.37 19.21
C ALA A 189 25.87 12.87 18.86
N GLU A 190 26.99 13.55 19.12
CA GLU A 190 27.18 14.99 18.84
C GLU A 190 26.73 15.40 17.42
N PRO A 191 26.01 16.52 17.22
CA PRO A 191 25.48 16.91 15.91
C PRO A 191 26.53 16.98 14.80
N THR A 192 26.24 16.34 13.67
CA THR A 192 27.11 16.30 12.49
C THR A 192 26.51 17.16 11.38
N GLU A 193 27.19 18.25 11.01
CA GLU A 193 26.73 19.14 9.93
C GLU A 193 26.84 18.52 8.52
N VAL A 194 27.69 17.50 8.35
CA VAL A 194 28.00 16.89 7.04
C VAL A 194 27.53 15.44 6.96
N GLY A 195 26.38 15.25 6.31
CA GLY A 195 25.78 13.96 5.93
C GLY A 195 25.11 14.03 4.55
N LEU A 196 25.05 12.91 3.83
CA LEU A 196 24.51 12.84 2.47
C LEU A 196 23.03 12.41 2.46
N LEU A 197 22.25 12.87 1.47
CA LEU A 197 20.88 12.39 1.24
C LEU A 197 20.85 11.00 0.59
N THR A 198 21.81 10.73 -0.28
CA THR A 198 22.05 9.42 -0.88
C THR A 198 23.55 9.16 -0.82
N TYR A 199 23.93 8.07 -0.18
CA TYR A 199 25.32 7.60 -0.12
C TYR A 199 25.65 6.83 -1.41
N PRO A 200 26.89 6.95 -1.93
CA PRO A 200 27.33 6.20 -3.10
C PRO A 200 27.35 4.68 -2.83
N ASP A 201 27.50 3.88 -3.87
CA ASP A 201 27.73 2.44 -3.76
C ASP A 201 29.18 2.11 -3.35
N ASP A 202 30.14 3.00 -3.61
CA ASP A 202 31.56 2.87 -3.29
C ASP A 202 31.99 3.95 -2.27
N PRO A 203 32.55 3.58 -1.10
CA PRO A 203 33.11 4.51 -0.14
C PRO A 203 34.15 5.49 -0.72
N SER A 204 34.90 5.11 -1.76
CA SER A 204 35.89 6.00 -2.42
C SER A 204 35.25 7.29 -2.97
N SER A 205 33.96 7.24 -3.29
CA SER A 205 33.16 8.34 -3.84
C SER A 205 32.52 9.23 -2.77
N LEU A 206 32.85 9.05 -1.49
CA LEU A 206 32.43 9.96 -0.42
C LEU A 206 33.18 11.31 -0.52
N PRO A 207 32.55 12.43 -0.12
CA PRO A 207 33.26 13.69 0.07
C PRO A 207 34.42 13.49 1.06
N LYS A 208 35.62 13.99 0.73
CA LYS A 208 36.85 13.71 1.48
C LYS A 208 36.70 13.96 3.00
N ALA A 209 36.11 15.08 3.42
CA ALA A 209 35.91 15.39 4.84
C ALA A 209 34.96 14.41 5.59
N LEU A 210 34.13 13.66 4.88
CA LEU A 210 33.29 12.58 5.42
C LEU A 210 34.06 11.26 5.41
N PHE A 211 34.83 10.98 4.35
CA PHE A 211 35.73 9.82 4.27
C PHE A 211 36.79 9.83 5.38
N ASP A 212 37.57 10.91 5.49
CA ASP A 212 38.65 11.10 6.46
C ASP A 212 38.15 11.09 7.93
N ARG A 213 36.85 11.33 8.15
CA ARG A 213 36.20 11.21 9.47
C ARG A 213 35.72 9.79 9.75
N ALA A 214 35.17 9.11 8.76
CA ALA A 214 34.66 7.76 8.91
C ALA A 214 35.79 6.72 8.98
N TYR A 215 36.90 6.95 8.27
CA TYR A 215 37.96 5.97 8.05
C TYR A 215 39.32 6.49 8.51
N LYS A 216 40.06 5.62 9.20
CA LYS A 216 41.46 5.86 9.54
C LYS A 216 42.36 5.25 8.47
N ALA A 217 43.57 5.77 8.30
CA ALA A 217 44.52 5.23 7.31
C ALA A 217 44.88 3.76 7.58
N GLU A 218 44.81 3.33 8.85
CA GLU A 218 45.12 1.99 9.32
C GLU A 218 43.92 1.03 9.25
N ASP A 219 42.70 1.53 9.07
CA ASP A 219 41.46 0.74 9.04
C ASP A 219 40.49 1.25 7.94
N PRO A 220 40.83 1.01 6.66
CA PRO A 220 40.02 1.44 5.52
C PRO A 220 38.70 0.65 5.39
N PRO A 221 37.73 1.14 4.60
CA PRO A 221 36.54 0.37 4.26
C PRO A 221 36.92 -0.85 3.42
N MET A 222 36.22 -1.96 3.66
CA MET A 222 36.41 -3.23 2.95
C MET A 222 35.05 -3.81 2.58
N GLY A 223 34.71 -3.81 1.29
CA GLY A 223 33.52 -4.51 0.81
C GLY A 223 33.69 -6.03 0.83
N LYS A 224 32.70 -6.74 1.38
CA LYS A 224 32.54 -8.20 1.22
C LYS A 224 31.17 -8.51 0.60
N ASP A 225 31.10 -9.46 -0.32
CA ASP A 225 29.82 -9.95 -0.87
C ASP A 225 29.05 -10.74 0.19
N VAL A 226 28.20 -10.04 0.92
CA VAL A 226 27.19 -10.63 1.80
C VAL A 226 25.91 -10.83 1.01
N ARG A 227 25.38 -12.05 0.99
CA ARG A 227 24.18 -12.46 0.24
C ARG A 227 22.84 -11.91 0.81
N ALA A 228 22.88 -10.69 1.36
CA ALA A 228 21.74 -9.92 1.86
C ALA A 228 20.61 -9.76 0.83
N GLY A 229 20.92 -9.84 -0.47
CA GLY A 229 19.94 -9.86 -1.55
C GLY A 229 18.81 -10.88 -1.37
N ILE A 230 19.10 -12.04 -0.78
CA ILE A 230 18.10 -13.09 -0.47
C ILE A 230 17.10 -12.57 0.57
N TRP A 231 17.60 -12.00 1.67
CA TRP A 231 16.79 -11.54 2.81
C TRP A 231 15.90 -10.32 2.48
N LEU A 232 16.26 -9.52 1.48
CA LEU A 232 15.48 -8.35 1.07
C LEU A 232 14.05 -8.68 0.58
N ALA A 233 13.78 -9.90 0.10
CA ALA A 233 12.42 -10.31 -0.23
C ALA A 233 11.54 -10.58 1.01
N HIS A 234 12.16 -10.82 2.18
CA HIS A 234 11.51 -11.39 3.36
C HIS A 234 11.36 -10.43 4.55
N ILE A 235 11.91 -9.21 4.50
CA ILE A 235 11.77 -8.23 5.58
C ILE A 235 10.46 -7.41 5.44
N PRO A 236 9.46 -7.57 6.32
CA PRO A 236 8.33 -6.65 6.43
C PRO A 236 8.74 -5.34 7.12
N MET A 237 8.55 -4.20 6.45
CA MET A 237 8.86 -2.88 7.05
C MET A 237 7.74 -2.30 7.92
N ARG A 238 6.52 -2.85 7.81
CA ARG A 238 5.27 -2.35 8.42
C ARG A 238 4.39 -3.53 8.84
N SER A 239 3.64 -3.37 9.94
CA SER A 239 2.73 -4.39 10.50
C SER A 239 1.65 -4.87 9.52
N THR A 240 1.28 -4.04 8.55
CA THR A 240 0.32 -4.34 7.47
C THR A 240 0.91 -5.17 6.31
N SER A 241 2.16 -5.64 6.42
CA SER A 241 2.82 -6.40 5.36
C SER A 241 2.11 -7.73 5.03
N LYS A 242 1.94 -8.01 3.73
CA LYS A 242 1.40 -9.28 3.22
C LYS A 242 2.25 -10.50 3.63
N LEU A 243 3.51 -10.31 4.03
CA LEU A 243 4.38 -11.38 4.54
C LEU A 243 3.86 -11.92 5.90
N LEU A 244 3.56 -11.01 6.84
CA LEU A 244 2.95 -11.34 8.14
C LEU A 244 1.56 -11.99 7.95
N GLN A 245 0.75 -11.45 7.03
CA GLN A 245 -0.55 -12.04 6.69
C GLN A 245 -0.43 -13.47 6.13
N LYS A 246 0.67 -13.80 5.43
CA LYS A 246 0.90 -15.15 4.88
C LYS A 246 1.14 -16.17 5.99
N ASN A 247 1.95 -15.84 7.00
CA ASN A 247 2.21 -16.77 8.12
C ASN A 247 0.91 -17.07 8.90
N LYS A 248 0.12 -16.02 9.20
CA LYS A 248 -1.21 -16.16 9.81
C LYS A 248 -2.18 -17.04 9.01
N LYS A 249 -2.09 -17.08 7.67
CA LYS A 249 -2.88 -17.98 6.82
C LYS A 249 -2.30 -19.40 6.67
N GLN A 250 -1.01 -19.61 6.92
CA GLN A 250 -0.38 -20.93 6.89
C GLN A 250 -0.51 -21.69 8.22
N ARG A 251 -0.91 -21.03 9.32
CA ARG A 251 -1.42 -21.69 10.54
C ARG A 251 -2.81 -22.29 10.32
N LEU A 252 -2.88 -23.37 9.53
CA LEU A 252 -3.99 -24.32 9.59
C LEU A 252 -4.08 -24.92 11.01
N PRO A 253 -5.27 -25.38 11.46
CA PRO A 253 -5.38 -26.13 12.72
C PRO A 253 -4.53 -27.40 12.63
N ARG A 254 -3.42 -27.46 13.39
CA ARG A 254 -2.68 -28.70 13.59
C ARG A 254 -3.51 -29.65 14.47
N PRO A 255 -3.45 -30.96 14.27
CA PRO A 255 -4.10 -31.93 15.15
C PRO A 255 -3.53 -31.82 16.57
N ASP A 256 -4.40 -32.01 17.56
CA ASP A 256 -4.10 -31.78 18.97
C ASP A 256 -2.98 -32.72 19.46
N GLY A 257 -1.86 -32.14 19.92
CA GLY A 257 -0.71 -32.90 20.45
C GLY A 257 0.67 -32.23 20.29
N GLN A 258 0.83 -31.29 19.36
CA GLN A 258 2.14 -30.62 19.12
C GLN A 258 2.26 -29.19 19.68
N ALA A 259 1.28 -28.69 20.44
CA ALA A 259 1.31 -27.33 21.00
C ALA A 259 2.53 -27.11 21.90
N ALA A 260 2.77 -28.02 22.85
CA ALA A 260 3.82 -27.93 23.85
C ALA A 260 5.23 -27.73 23.26
N VAL A 261 5.55 -28.35 22.11
CA VAL A 261 6.89 -28.21 21.48
C VAL A 261 7.07 -26.81 20.87
N SER A 262 6.02 -26.25 20.26
CA SER A 262 6.09 -24.89 19.70
C SER A 262 6.11 -23.81 20.78
N GLU A 263 5.45 -24.05 21.91
CA GLU A 263 5.44 -23.19 23.09
C GLU A 263 6.77 -23.26 23.83
N GLN A 264 7.35 -24.45 23.98
CA GLN A 264 8.68 -24.66 24.54
C GLN A 264 9.77 -23.96 23.72
N HIS A 265 9.72 -24.00 22.38
CA HIS A 265 10.65 -23.26 21.53
C HIS A 265 10.49 -21.74 21.64
N ALA A 266 9.26 -21.22 21.72
CA ALA A 266 9.00 -19.79 21.93
C ALA A 266 9.53 -19.32 23.30
N ASN A 267 9.28 -20.11 24.34
CA ASN A 267 9.74 -19.83 25.70
C ASN A 267 11.27 -19.96 25.84
N GLU A 268 11.93 -20.90 25.14
CA GLU A 268 13.40 -20.96 25.09
C GLU A 268 13.99 -19.74 24.37
N PHE A 269 13.40 -19.33 23.24
CA PHE A 269 13.83 -18.14 22.50
C PHE A 269 13.67 -16.86 23.35
N GLN A 270 12.51 -16.67 23.98
CA GLN A 270 12.26 -15.52 24.84
C GLN A 270 13.15 -15.55 26.10
N SER A 271 13.37 -16.71 26.72
CA SER A 271 14.28 -16.84 27.86
C SER A 271 15.74 -16.53 27.48
N ARG A 272 16.19 -16.93 26.28
CA ARG A 272 17.50 -16.52 25.73
C ARG A 272 17.59 -15.01 25.51
N MET A 273 16.52 -14.39 25.01
CA MET A 273 16.44 -12.94 24.81
C MET A 273 16.51 -12.17 26.14
N GLU A 274 15.75 -12.61 27.16
CA GLU A 274 15.78 -12.07 28.52
C GLU A 274 17.15 -12.27 29.18
N GLN A 275 17.80 -13.44 29.01
CA GLN A 275 19.18 -13.65 29.44
C GLN A 275 20.19 -12.74 28.73
N CYS A 276 19.96 -12.37 27.46
CA CYS A 276 20.80 -11.39 26.77
C CYS A 276 20.61 -9.97 27.34
N PHE A 277 19.38 -9.50 27.52
CA PHE A 277 19.11 -8.19 28.11
C PHE A 277 19.64 -8.08 29.53
N GLY A 278 19.29 -9.03 30.41
CA GLY A 278 19.79 -9.11 31.78
C GLY A 278 21.28 -9.45 31.89
N ARG A 279 22.02 -9.61 30.79
CA ARG A 279 23.50 -9.67 30.76
C ARG A 279 24.11 -8.36 30.27
N LEU A 280 23.46 -7.70 29.30
CA LEU A 280 23.84 -6.36 28.82
C LEU A 280 23.72 -5.34 29.96
N GLU A 281 22.64 -5.40 30.74
CA GLU A 281 22.36 -4.55 31.91
C GLU A 281 23.48 -4.67 32.97
N ARG A 282 23.80 -5.90 33.40
CA ARG A 282 24.93 -6.15 34.34
C ARG A 282 26.30 -5.77 33.78
N MET A 283 26.49 -5.75 32.46
CA MET A 283 27.73 -5.25 31.85
C MET A 283 27.83 -3.71 31.83
N LEU A 284 26.69 -3.01 31.88
CA LEU A 284 26.65 -1.55 32.02
C LEU A 284 26.88 -1.14 33.49
N ASP A 285 26.26 -1.85 34.45
CA ASP A 285 26.44 -1.58 35.89
C ASP A 285 27.88 -1.75 36.37
N GLN A 286 28.61 -2.75 35.85
CA GLN A 286 30.01 -2.99 36.21
C GLN A 286 31.01 -2.05 35.50
N GLY A 287 30.53 -1.08 34.71
CA GLY A 287 31.34 -0.29 33.77
C GLY A 287 32.03 0.98 34.30
N CYS A 288 31.80 1.42 35.55
CA CYS A 288 32.30 2.71 36.05
C CYS A 288 32.79 2.67 37.51
N GLY A 289 34.10 2.54 37.73
CA GLY A 289 34.71 2.39 39.06
C GLY A 289 36.21 2.76 39.19
N GLN A 290 36.58 3.97 38.77
CA GLN A 290 37.77 4.78 39.14
C GLN A 290 39.16 4.12 39.43
N ASN A 291 40.06 4.25 38.44
CA ASN A 291 41.42 4.84 38.50
C ASN A 291 42.40 4.64 39.71
N ALA A 292 43.54 3.98 39.44
CA ALA A 292 44.92 4.39 39.79
C ALA A 292 45.90 3.62 38.85
N ILE A 293 46.81 4.19 38.05
CA ILE A 293 47.93 5.13 38.25
C ILE A 293 49.20 4.47 38.85
N GLN A 294 50.27 4.42 38.02
CA GLN A 294 51.68 4.06 38.32
C GLN A 294 51.93 2.60 38.79
N ASP A 295 53.13 2.02 38.66
CA ASP A 295 54.42 2.54 38.19
C ASP A 295 55.13 1.55 37.22
N GLY A 296 56.27 1.91 36.64
CA GLY A 296 56.95 1.13 35.58
C GLY A 296 58.18 0.29 36.00
N GLY A 297 58.75 -0.44 35.04
CA GLY A 297 60.18 -0.81 35.06
C GLY A 297 60.57 -2.30 35.14
N ARG A 298 60.93 -2.86 33.97
CA ARG A 298 62.23 -3.55 33.72
C ARG A 298 62.70 -4.65 34.72
N ARG A 299 62.53 -5.94 34.35
CA ARG A 299 63.56 -7.03 34.41
C ARG A 299 63.08 -8.27 33.63
N GLU A 300 63.93 -8.88 32.77
CA GLU A 300 64.83 -10.03 33.03
C GLU A 300 64.09 -11.27 33.61
N LEU A 301 63.89 -12.42 32.93
CA LEU A 301 64.73 -13.38 32.17
C LEU A 301 65.15 -14.60 33.03
N GLN A 302 65.03 -15.82 32.47
CA GLN A 302 65.31 -17.16 33.08
C GLN A 302 64.28 -17.58 34.16
N LEU A 303 63.89 -18.85 34.32
CA LEU A 303 64.63 -20.13 34.24
C LEU A 303 63.89 -21.26 33.50
N ALA A 304 64.59 -22.38 33.23
CA ALA A 304 64.04 -23.58 32.58
C ALA A 304 64.55 -24.90 33.18
N ALA A 305 63.66 -25.89 33.30
CA ALA A 305 63.83 -27.35 33.47
C ALA A 305 62.42 -27.97 33.31
N GLY A 306 62.15 -29.20 32.83
CA GLY A 306 62.90 -30.48 32.83
C GLY A 306 62.12 -31.47 33.73
N ALA A 307 61.86 -32.75 33.43
CA ALA A 307 62.26 -33.69 32.36
C ALA A 307 61.07 -34.66 32.08
N ARG A 308 60.87 -35.29 30.90
CA ARG A 308 61.50 -36.48 30.29
C ARG A 308 61.20 -37.84 30.99
N GLY A 309 60.78 -38.82 30.19
CA GLY A 309 60.56 -40.23 30.54
C GLY A 309 59.17 -40.74 30.12
N GLU A 310 58.95 -41.99 29.70
CA GLU A 310 59.57 -42.89 28.70
C GLU A 310 58.86 -44.26 28.82
N LEU A 311 58.44 -44.84 27.68
CA LEU A 311 58.36 -46.29 27.39
C LEU A 311 57.29 -47.23 28.01
N SER A 312 56.97 -48.25 27.18
CA SER A 312 56.40 -49.58 27.50
C SER A 312 54.88 -49.72 27.74
N SER A 313 54.16 -50.79 27.33
CA SER A 313 54.18 -51.66 26.11
C SER A 313 52.99 -52.65 26.17
N SER A 314 52.71 -53.40 25.07
CA SER A 314 51.98 -54.70 25.05
C SER A 314 50.43 -54.67 25.29
N SER A 315 49.57 -55.54 24.72
CA SER A 315 49.59 -56.38 23.50
C SER A 315 48.18 -56.91 23.15
N ALA A 316 48.02 -57.45 21.92
CA ALA A 316 46.95 -58.37 21.43
C ALA A 316 45.47 -57.89 21.41
N GLY A 317 44.62 -58.36 20.48
CA GLY A 317 44.88 -59.19 19.29
C GLY A 317 43.60 -59.70 18.59
N VAL A 318 43.79 -60.56 17.58
CA VAL A 318 42.76 -61.29 16.78
C VAL A 318 42.01 -60.47 15.71
N GLY A 319 41.78 -61.10 14.56
CA GLY A 319 40.96 -60.64 13.42
C GLY A 319 40.70 -61.82 12.47
N PHE A 320 39.98 -61.62 11.36
CA PHE A 320 39.83 -62.62 10.28
C PHE A 320 39.61 -61.95 8.91
N ALA A 321 39.76 -62.70 7.81
CA ALA A 321 39.95 -62.16 6.45
C ALA A 321 39.10 -62.84 5.35
N LEU A 322 39.36 -62.40 4.10
CA LEU A 322 39.01 -62.93 2.75
C LEU A 322 37.99 -62.07 1.97
N GLY A 323 38.15 -61.78 0.67
CA GLY A 323 39.24 -62.15 -0.27
C GLY A 323 39.25 -61.36 -1.61
N ASN A 324 40.34 -61.51 -2.37
CA ASN A 324 40.69 -60.85 -3.66
C ASN A 324 40.17 -61.67 -4.90
N PRO A 325 40.45 -61.38 -6.22
CA PRO A 325 41.51 -60.52 -6.81
C PRO A 325 41.25 -59.73 -8.14
N ALA A 326 42.30 -59.02 -8.60
CA ALA A 326 42.81 -58.94 -10.00
C ALA A 326 42.75 -57.60 -10.81
N GLN A 327 43.94 -57.10 -11.16
CA GLN A 327 44.28 -56.33 -12.38
C GLN A 327 45.20 -57.20 -13.28
N PRO A 328 45.54 -56.81 -14.53
CA PRO A 328 46.70 -55.93 -14.87
C PRO A 328 46.36 -54.85 -15.94
N VAL A 329 47.18 -53.90 -16.44
CA VAL A 329 48.46 -53.15 -16.17
C VAL A 329 49.05 -52.71 -17.54
N SER A 330 49.83 -51.61 -17.60
CA SER A 330 50.58 -50.99 -18.75
C SER A 330 49.84 -49.82 -19.44
N ALA A 331 50.30 -48.56 -19.57
CA ALA A 331 51.56 -47.82 -19.29
C ALA A 331 52.73 -47.90 -20.32
N ALA A 332 53.05 -46.78 -21.02
CA ALA A 332 54.38 -46.43 -21.59
C ALA A 332 54.47 -45.02 -22.29
N THR A 333 54.58 -43.98 -21.48
CA THR A 333 55.39 -42.74 -21.58
C THR A 333 56.39 -42.47 -22.77
N GLN A 334 56.37 -41.21 -23.29
CA GLN A 334 57.48 -40.32 -23.77
C GLN A 334 58.01 -40.18 -25.24
N GLN A 335 58.45 -38.92 -25.51
CA GLN A 335 59.65 -38.42 -26.26
C GLN A 335 59.63 -37.88 -27.73
N THR A 336 59.78 -36.54 -27.82
CA THR A 336 60.66 -35.69 -28.70
C THR A 336 60.55 -35.55 -30.25
N SER A 337 60.57 -34.27 -30.68
CA SER A 337 60.98 -33.61 -31.95
C SER A 337 62.16 -34.24 -32.74
N PRO A 338 62.38 -33.99 -34.08
CA PRO A 338 62.44 -32.63 -34.69
C PRO A 338 62.17 -32.38 -36.22
N GLY A 339 61.73 -31.15 -36.55
CA GLY A 339 62.45 -30.17 -37.40
C GLY A 339 62.37 -30.13 -38.96
N ARG A 340 62.14 -28.90 -39.49
CA ARG A 340 62.51 -28.37 -40.85
C ARG A 340 61.81 -28.98 -42.10
N GLN A 341 61.60 -28.31 -43.25
CA GLN A 341 61.60 -26.88 -43.68
C GLN A 341 60.21 -26.56 -44.32
N SER A 342 59.90 -25.66 -45.28
CA SER A 342 60.53 -24.60 -46.14
C SER A 342 59.36 -23.63 -46.51
N ALA A 343 59.46 -22.31 -46.77
CA ALA A 343 60.38 -21.38 -47.45
C ALA A 343 59.85 -20.87 -48.82
N LEU A 344 59.29 -19.65 -48.85
CA LEU A 344 59.38 -18.69 -49.97
C LEU A 344 58.96 -17.27 -49.52
N GLN A 345 59.65 -16.24 -50.02
CA GLN A 345 59.58 -14.85 -49.53
C GLN A 345 60.21 -13.89 -50.57
N LEU A 346 59.54 -12.80 -50.97
CA LEU A 346 60.01 -11.64 -51.77
C LEU A 346 58.79 -10.67 -51.95
N ALA A 347 58.88 -9.33 -52.05
CA ALA A 347 59.94 -8.35 -51.77
C ALA A 347 59.36 -6.92 -51.53
N LEU A 348 60.25 -6.03 -51.07
CA LEU A 348 60.18 -4.55 -50.90
C LEU A 348 59.81 -3.76 -52.21
N PRO A 349 59.41 -2.46 -52.19
CA PRO A 349 60.06 -1.35 -51.45
C PRO A 349 59.16 -0.29 -50.76
N PRO A 350 59.74 0.74 -50.08
CA PRO A 350 59.01 1.67 -49.21
C PRO A 350 59.06 3.17 -49.60
N ALA A 351 58.18 3.95 -48.95
CA ALA A 351 58.29 5.37 -48.55
C ALA A 351 58.45 6.50 -49.60
N GLU A 352 57.49 7.43 -49.61
CA GLU A 352 57.69 8.88 -49.78
C GLU A 352 56.48 9.68 -49.25
N GLU A 353 56.72 10.87 -48.71
CA GLU A 353 55.74 11.95 -48.40
C GLU A 353 56.10 13.18 -49.30
N PRO A 354 55.34 14.30 -49.35
CA PRO A 354 54.01 14.61 -48.81
C PRO A 354 53.04 15.16 -49.88
N GLU A 355 51.79 15.49 -49.52
CA GLU A 355 51.20 16.80 -49.83
C GLU A 355 49.93 17.08 -48.97
N ALA A 356 49.45 18.32 -48.95
CA ALA A 356 48.43 18.80 -48.01
C ALA A 356 47.14 19.26 -48.69
N THR A 357 46.00 19.14 -47.99
CA THR A 357 44.76 19.85 -48.34
C THR A 357 43.94 20.10 -47.06
N GLU A 358 43.38 21.29 -46.94
CA GLU A 358 42.55 21.71 -45.80
C GLU A 358 41.10 21.21 -45.94
N SER A 359 40.41 20.91 -44.81
CA SER A 359 39.13 21.57 -44.49
C SER A 359 38.47 21.10 -43.18
N LEU A 360 38.19 22.09 -42.32
CA LEU A 360 37.04 22.19 -41.40
C LEU A 360 36.95 21.24 -40.16
N PRO A 361 36.27 21.69 -39.08
CA PRO A 361 36.31 21.02 -37.77
C PRO A 361 35.16 20.04 -37.54
N ALA A 362 35.38 19.08 -36.62
CA ALA A 362 34.32 18.27 -36.01
C ALA A 362 33.89 18.88 -34.67
N GLU A 363 32.59 19.10 -34.49
CA GLU A 363 31.98 19.50 -33.22
C GLU A 363 31.03 18.40 -32.69
N ASN A 364 31.05 18.22 -31.37
CA ASN A 364 29.94 17.72 -30.53
C ASN A 364 29.40 16.28 -30.75
N ASP A 365 30.18 15.29 -30.31
CA ASP A 365 29.67 13.97 -29.86
C ASP A 365 29.89 13.82 -28.33
N LEU A 366 29.06 14.45 -27.48
CA LEU A 366 29.23 14.39 -26.02
C LEU A 366 27.96 14.55 -25.15
N GLU A 367 26.81 14.94 -25.69
CA GLU A 367 25.62 15.26 -24.85
C GLU A 367 24.65 14.08 -24.60
N ASP A 368 24.49 13.15 -25.56
CA ASP A 368 23.42 12.13 -25.50
C ASP A 368 23.60 11.08 -24.39
N GLU A 369 24.85 10.70 -24.04
CA GLU A 369 25.08 9.71 -22.99
C GLU A 369 24.70 10.25 -21.59
N ALA A 370 24.76 11.57 -21.39
CA ALA A 370 24.26 12.22 -20.18
C ALA A 370 22.72 12.18 -20.08
N LEU A 371 22.02 12.24 -21.21
CA LEU A 371 20.55 12.14 -21.28
C LEU A 371 20.08 10.71 -20.97
N PHE A 372 20.74 9.71 -21.55
CA PHE A 372 20.41 8.29 -21.35
C PHE A 372 20.60 7.86 -19.88
N LYS A 373 21.63 8.39 -19.21
CA LYS A 373 21.89 8.15 -17.78
C LYS A 373 20.77 8.73 -16.90
N LYS A 374 20.36 9.99 -17.12
CA LYS A 374 19.23 10.64 -16.42
C LYS A 374 17.90 9.87 -16.53
N LEU A 375 17.66 9.18 -17.65
CA LEU A 375 16.45 8.36 -17.85
C LEU A 375 16.49 7.02 -17.10
N LYS A 376 17.68 6.47 -16.82
CA LYS A 376 17.87 5.20 -16.11
C LYS A 376 17.61 5.36 -14.61
N ASP A 377 18.13 6.43 -14.01
CA ASP A 377 18.05 6.67 -12.56
C ASP A 377 16.63 7.04 -12.11
N ARG A 378 15.83 7.66 -12.99
CA ARG A 378 14.41 7.98 -12.75
C ARG A 378 13.48 6.76 -12.60
N LYS A 379 13.99 5.54 -12.84
CA LYS A 379 13.20 4.28 -12.86
C LYS A 379 13.18 3.52 -11.52
N ALA A 380 13.93 3.97 -10.51
CA ALA A 380 14.10 3.26 -9.24
C ALA A 380 13.08 3.62 -8.13
N GLY A 381 12.26 4.66 -8.34
CA GLY A 381 11.27 5.14 -7.38
C GLY A 381 9.81 4.82 -7.75
N ILE A 382 8.93 4.92 -6.76
CA ILE A 382 7.45 4.94 -6.87
C ILE A 382 6.80 3.63 -7.34
N LEU A 383 6.43 2.76 -6.38
CA LEU A 383 5.03 2.32 -6.20
C LEU A 383 4.83 1.42 -4.98
N LYS A 384 4.04 1.90 -4.01
CA LYS A 384 3.02 1.14 -3.24
C LYS A 384 2.26 2.06 -2.26
N LYS A 385 1.08 2.53 -2.67
CA LYS A 385 0.05 3.10 -1.77
C LYS A 385 -0.70 1.98 -1.02
N PRO A 386 -1.41 2.30 0.08
CA PRO A 386 -2.01 1.31 0.97
C PRO A 386 -3.49 0.99 0.64
N ALA A 387 -3.98 -0.14 1.17
CA ALA A 387 -5.37 -0.35 1.57
C ALA A 387 -5.45 -1.60 2.46
N ALA A 388 -6.29 -1.58 3.51
CA ALA A 388 -6.70 -2.75 4.28
C ALA A 388 -7.92 -2.43 5.18
N ALA A 389 -9.05 -3.09 4.93
CA ALA A 389 -10.20 -3.19 5.83
C ALA A 389 -11.01 -4.48 5.50
N ALA A 390 -12.01 -4.79 6.32
CA ALA A 390 -12.97 -5.90 6.16
C ALA A 390 -12.42 -7.35 6.12
N ALA A 391 -12.34 -8.00 7.30
CA ALA A 391 -12.83 -9.38 7.53
C ALA A 391 -12.43 -9.91 8.92
N ALA A 392 -13.29 -9.75 9.93
CA ALA A 392 -13.19 -10.49 11.21
C ALA A 392 -14.52 -10.61 11.96
N SER A 393 -15.21 -11.76 11.83
CA SER A 393 -15.75 -12.51 12.97
C SER A 393 -16.45 -13.80 12.53
N SER A 394 -16.03 -14.93 13.12
CA SER A 394 -16.82 -16.17 13.12
C SER A 394 -16.43 -17.05 14.31
N HIS A 395 -17.11 -16.85 15.45
CA HIS A 395 -16.96 -17.77 16.59
C HIS A 395 -17.78 -19.05 16.39
N GLY A 396 -17.34 -20.11 17.07
CA GLY A 396 -17.70 -21.48 16.74
C GLY A 396 -19.18 -21.83 16.97
N LYS A 397 -19.69 -22.76 16.15
CA LYS A 397 -20.97 -23.44 16.40
C LYS A 397 -20.74 -24.92 16.66
N ARG A 398 -21.17 -25.39 17.83
CA ARG A 398 -21.27 -26.83 18.12
C ARG A 398 -22.26 -27.44 17.12
N LYS A 399 -21.86 -28.49 16.41
CA LYS A 399 -22.74 -29.21 15.47
C LYS A 399 -23.75 -30.04 16.26
N PHE A 400 -25.02 -29.62 16.29
CA PHE A 400 -26.11 -30.56 16.51
C PHE A 400 -26.37 -31.31 15.20
N GLN A 401 -26.22 -32.63 15.24
CA GLN A 401 -26.40 -33.51 14.09
C GLN A 401 -27.84 -34.01 14.05
N ILE A 402 -28.65 -33.42 13.16
CA ILE A 402 -29.97 -33.93 12.79
C ILE A 402 -29.95 -34.12 11.26
N VAL A 403 -30.40 -35.28 10.81
CA VAL A 403 -30.42 -35.75 9.42
C VAL A 403 -31.64 -35.15 8.68
N TRP A 404 -31.96 -35.69 7.50
CA TRP A 404 -33.22 -35.59 6.75
C TRP A 404 -33.33 -34.50 5.68
N GLU A 405 -34.10 -34.83 4.64
CA GLU A 405 -33.98 -34.35 3.26
C GLU A 405 -34.90 -33.16 2.92
N ASP A 406 -34.87 -32.72 1.65
CA ASP A 406 -35.81 -31.81 0.96
C ASP A 406 -36.16 -30.43 1.58
N GLY A 407 -35.46 -30.00 2.64
CA GLY A 407 -35.76 -28.74 3.35
C GLY A 407 -35.01 -27.45 2.93
N CYS A 408 -34.20 -27.45 1.86
CA CYS A 408 -33.16 -26.42 1.66
C CYS A 408 -33.66 -24.97 1.44
N ILE A 409 -34.70 -24.76 0.63
CA ILE A 409 -35.10 -23.39 0.21
C ILE A 409 -35.74 -22.60 1.38
N GLN A 410 -36.59 -23.25 2.18
CA GLN A 410 -37.23 -22.63 3.35
C GLN A 410 -36.19 -22.21 4.41
N LYS A 411 -35.23 -23.11 4.71
CA LYS A 411 -34.15 -22.88 5.68
C LYS A 411 -33.30 -21.65 5.29
N ASN A 412 -33.03 -21.46 3.99
CA ASN A 412 -32.25 -20.32 3.49
C ASN A 412 -32.98 -18.97 3.66
N TYR A 413 -34.30 -18.90 3.46
CA TYR A 413 -35.02 -17.63 3.65
C TYR A 413 -35.08 -17.22 5.12
N ALA A 414 -35.55 -18.11 6.00
CA ALA A 414 -35.68 -17.79 7.43
C ALA A 414 -34.32 -17.56 8.12
N SER A 415 -33.24 -18.22 7.66
CA SER A 415 -31.87 -17.97 8.15
C SER A 415 -31.32 -16.59 7.72
N ARG A 416 -31.68 -16.08 6.53
CA ARG A 416 -31.32 -14.72 6.11
C ARG A 416 -32.04 -13.66 6.94
N MET A 417 -33.34 -13.85 7.22
CA MET A 417 -34.12 -12.92 8.05
C MET A 417 -33.61 -12.90 9.50
N TYR A 418 -33.35 -14.08 10.09
CA TYR A 418 -32.70 -14.22 11.41
C TYR A 418 -31.38 -13.43 11.46
N LYS A 419 -30.50 -13.56 10.46
CA LYS A 419 -29.23 -12.83 10.43
C LYS A 419 -29.43 -11.31 10.36
N ARG A 420 -30.25 -10.82 9.42
CA ARG A 420 -30.49 -9.38 9.22
C ARG A 420 -31.06 -8.71 10.47
N ALA A 421 -32.07 -9.30 11.10
CA ALA A 421 -32.68 -8.78 12.33
C ALA A 421 -31.66 -8.66 13.47
N GLY A 422 -30.75 -9.64 13.61
CA GLY A 422 -29.70 -9.59 14.63
C GLY A 422 -28.55 -8.63 14.35
N THR A 423 -28.21 -8.37 13.08
CA THR A 423 -27.28 -7.29 12.73
C THR A 423 -27.93 -5.95 13.06
N TRP A 424 -29.15 -5.70 12.56
CA TRP A 424 -29.90 -4.48 12.81
C TRP A 424 -30.06 -4.17 14.30
N ALA A 425 -30.53 -5.13 15.11
CA ALA A 425 -30.69 -4.94 16.55
C ALA A 425 -29.36 -4.60 17.26
N LYS A 426 -28.22 -5.15 16.82
CA LYS A 426 -26.90 -4.79 17.37
C LYS A 426 -26.46 -3.36 16.99
N HIS A 427 -26.80 -2.87 15.80
CA HIS A 427 -26.57 -1.47 15.44
C HIS A 427 -27.45 -0.50 16.24
N GLN A 428 -28.67 -0.92 16.61
CA GLN A 428 -29.59 -0.16 17.46
C GLN A 428 -29.28 -0.28 18.97
N GLY A 429 -28.12 -0.84 19.36
CA GLY A 429 -27.68 -0.92 20.76
C GLY A 429 -28.43 -1.93 21.65
N PHE A 430 -29.23 -2.85 21.08
CA PHE A 430 -30.02 -3.79 21.87
C PHE A 430 -29.12 -4.76 22.65
N SER A 431 -29.51 -5.12 23.87
CA SER A 431 -28.80 -6.12 24.67
C SER A 431 -28.78 -7.50 23.99
N GLU A 432 -27.82 -8.36 24.32
CA GLU A 432 -27.70 -9.68 23.66
C GLU A 432 -28.96 -10.55 23.79
N GLN A 433 -29.74 -10.41 24.87
CA GLN A 433 -31.02 -11.09 25.01
C GLN A 433 -32.07 -10.55 24.03
N GLN A 434 -32.25 -9.22 23.95
CA GLN A 434 -33.17 -8.57 23.01
C GLN A 434 -32.77 -8.82 21.54
N VAL A 435 -31.46 -8.88 21.23
CA VAL A 435 -30.95 -9.29 19.92
C VAL A 435 -31.38 -10.72 19.59
N VAL A 436 -31.23 -11.66 20.53
CA VAL A 436 -31.66 -13.06 20.33
C VAL A 436 -33.19 -13.19 20.20
N GLU A 437 -33.96 -12.39 20.93
CA GLU A 437 -35.43 -12.30 20.80
C GLU A 437 -35.84 -11.82 19.40
N CYS A 438 -35.27 -10.69 18.95
CA CYS A 438 -35.51 -10.12 17.62
C CYS A 438 -35.12 -11.08 16.49
N GLN A 439 -33.97 -11.77 16.63
CA GLN A 439 -33.56 -12.83 15.70
C GLN A 439 -34.57 -13.99 15.62
N ARG A 440 -35.13 -14.41 16.76
CA ARG A 440 -36.14 -15.48 16.83
C ARG A 440 -37.46 -15.05 16.18
N GLU A 441 -37.92 -13.83 16.44
CA GLU A 441 -39.21 -13.38 15.91
C GLU A 441 -39.18 -13.16 14.40
N ALA A 442 -38.12 -12.54 13.88
CA ALA A 442 -37.88 -12.44 12.43
C ALA A 442 -37.80 -13.81 11.74
N HIS A 443 -37.41 -14.86 12.47
CA HIS A 443 -37.39 -16.24 11.99
C HIS A 443 -38.78 -16.91 12.04
N ARG A 444 -39.57 -16.66 13.10
CA ARG A 444 -40.98 -17.10 13.19
C ARG A 444 -41.80 -16.50 12.05
N GLU A 445 -41.74 -15.18 11.88
CA GLU A 445 -42.44 -14.48 10.80
C GLU A 445 -41.98 -14.93 9.40
N ALA A 446 -40.67 -15.10 9.17
CA ALA A 446 -40.18 -15.61 7.90
C ALA A 446 -40.72 -17.02 7.56
N ILE A 447 -40.95 -17.87 8.56
CA ILE A 447 -41.57 -19.19 8.38
C ILE A 447 -43.08 -19.06 8.10
N LEU A 448 -43.79 -18.17 8.81
CA LEU A 448 -45.23 -17.93 8.59
C LEU A 448 -45.51 -17.32 7.22
N LEU A 449 -44.73 -16.31 6.81
CA LEU A 449 -44.79 -15.70 5.48
C LEU A 449 -44.43 -16.70 4.38
N TRP A 450 -43.43 -17.58 4.60
CA TRP A 450 -43.11 -18.63 3.64
C TRP A 450 -44.24 -19.67 3.51
N LYS A 451 -44.85 -20.09 4.64
CA LYS A 451 -46.03 -20.97 4.62
C LYS A 451 -47.22 -20.30 3.91
N LYS A 452 -47.50 -19.02 4.17
CA LYS A 452 -48.57 -18.25 3.50
C LYS A 452 -48.33 -18.09 2.00
N LYS A 453 -47.06 -17.98 1.56
CA LYS A 453 -46.68 -17.85 0.14
C LYS A 453 -46.70 -19.17 -0.65
N ASN A 454 -46.44 -20.31 0.02
CA ASN A 454 -46.29 -21.63 -0.63
C ASN A 454 -47.38 -22.65 -0.24
N GLY A 455 -48.34 -22.27 0.60
CA GLY A 455 -49.52 -23.08 0.90
C GLY A 455 -50.52 -23.13 -0.26
N PRO A 456 -51.53 -24.02 -0.19
CA PRO A 456 -52.58 -24.11 -1.20
C PRO A 456 -53.37 -22.78 -1.28
N CYS A 457 -53.71 -22.36 -2.48
CA CYS A 457 -54.46 -21.12 -2.69
C CYS A 457 -55.92 -21.29 -2.22
N THR A 458 -56.28 -20.61 -1.13
CA THR A 458 -57.61 -20.69 -0.50
C THR A 458 -58.74 -20.16 -1.37
N GLU A 459 -58.44 -19.39 -2.42
CA GLU A 459 -59.43 -18.81 -3.35
C GLU A 459 -59.76 -19.73 -4.54
N CYS A 460 -59.00 -20.81 -4.77
CA CYS A 460 -59.27 -21.74 -5.87
C CYS A 460 -59.15 -23.25 -5.52
N GLY A 461 -58.68 -23.61 -4.32
CA GLY A 461 -58.62 -24.99 -3.83
C GLY A 461 -57.61 -25.92 -4.53
N ALA A 462 -56.99 -25.49 -5.64
CA ALA A 462 -56.11 -26.31 -6.44
C ALA A 462 -54.68 -26.39 -5.85
N PRO A 463 -54.14 -27.60 -5.55
CA PRO A 463 -52.84 -27.74 -4.88
C PRO A 463 -51.61 -27.54 -5.79
N SER A 464 -51.78 -27.26 -7.09
CA SER A 464 -50.72 -27.35 -8.11
C SER A 464 -50.61 -26.18 -9.10
N CYS A 465 -51.43 -25.13 -8.96
CA CYS A 465 -51.58 -24.06 -9.97
C CYS A 465 -50.25 -23.35 -10.37
N CYS A 466 -49.24 -23.32 -9.47
CA CYS A 466 -47.97 -22.62 -9.68
C CYS A 466 -46.76 -23.55 -9.91
N ARG A 467 -46.94 -24.75 -10.51
CA ARG A 467 -45.84 -25.75 -10.63
C ARG A 467 -45.60 -26.35 -12.01
N VAL A 468 -45.54 -25.52 -13.06
CA VAL A 468 -44.93 -25.91 -14.33
C VAL A 468 -43.41 -25.72 -14.25
N LYS A 469 -42.65 -26.83 -14.30
CA LYS A 469 -41.19 -26.78 -14.52
C LYS A 469 -40.94 -26.64 -16.03
N ASN A 470 -40.63 -25.43 -16.51
CA ASN A 470 -39.77 -25.23 -17.68
C ASN A 470 -39.19 -23.82 -17.65
N ALA A 471 -37.90 -23.69 -17.99
CA ALA A 471 -37.18 -22.43 -17.92
C ALA A 471 -37.26 -21.68 -19.24
N HIS A 472 -38.38 -21.00 -19.51
CA HIS A 472 -38.50 -19.77 -20.31
C HIS A 472 -39.95 -19.25 -20.18
N GLN A 473 -40.12 -17.92 -20.15
CA GLN A 473 -41.38 -17.17 -19.96
C GLN A 473 -42.09 -17.36 -18.58
N ASN A 474 -41.97 -16.34 -17.71
CA ASN A 474 -42.74 -16.24 -16.47
C ASN A 474 -43.97 -15.32 -16.68
N HIS A 475 -45.15 -15.86 -16.97
CA HIS A 475 -46.40 -15.11 -16.89
C HIS A 475 -47.18 -15.43 -15.61
N TRP A 476 -47.37 -14.42 -14.77
CA TRP A 476 -48.28 -14.46 -13.63
C TRP A 476 -49.69 -14.07 -14.08
N CYS A 477 -50.73 -14.71 -13.51
CA CYS A 477 -52.11 -14.26 -13.71
C CYS A 477 -52.28 -12.82 -13.17
N ALA A 478 -52.84 -11.92 -13.98
CA ALA A 478 -52.94 -10.49 -13.66
C ALA A 478 -53.63 -10.21 -12.31
N LYS A 479 -54.65 -11.00 -11.93
CA LYS A 479 -55.31 -10.89 -10.61
C LYS A 479 -54.34 -11.12 -9.44
N CYS A 480 -53.42 -12.08 -9.57
CA CYS A 480 -52.40 -12.37 -8.56
C CYS A 480 -51.35 -11.25 -8.49
N THR A 481 -50.93 -10.70 -9.64
CA THR A 481 -49.96 -9.60 -9.70
C THR A 481 -50.52 -8.31 -9.07
N ILE A 482 -51.76 -7.95 -9.39
CA ILE A 482 -52.44 -6.76 -8.82
C ILE A 482 -52.64 -6.93 -7.31
N LYS A 483 -53.13 -8.09 -6.86
CA LYS A 483 -53.28 -8.38 -5.42
C LYS A 483 -51.93 -8.35 -4.68
N TRP A 484 -50.85 -8.83 -5.30
CA TRP A 484 -49.50 -8.79 -4.72
C TRP A 484 -48.96 -7.36 -4.56
N TYR A 485 -49.22 -6.46 -5.53
CA TYR A 485 -48.89 -5.04 -5.40
C TYR A 485 -49.71 -4.38 -4.29
N ASN A 486 -51.04 -4.52 -4.30
CA ASN A 486 -51.90 -3.89 -3.30
C ASN A 486 -51.61 -4.39 -1.87
N GLU A 487 -51.30 -5.68 -1.70
CA GLU A 487 -50.86 -6.22 -0.40
C GLU A 487 -49.46 -5.72 0.03
N ARG A 488 -48.60 -5.25 -0.88
CA ARG A 488 -47.25 -4.76 -0.55
C ARG A 488 -47.31 -3.46 0.26
N ASP A 489 -48.17 -2.53 -0.13
CA ASP A 489 -48.28 -1.23 0.54
C ASP A 489 -49.16 -1.30 1.80
N VAL A 490 -50.17 -2.17 1.84
CA VAL A 490 -50.87 -2.52 3.10
C VAL A 490 -49.90 -3.12 4.13
N ARG A 491 -48.89 -3.91 3.71
CA ARG A 491 -47.85 -4.39 4.64
C ARG A 491 -46.94 -3.26 5.15
N ARG A 492 -46.60 -2.26 4.32
CA ARG A 492 -45.90 -1.03 4.73
C ARG A 492 -46.73 -0.13 5.65
N SER A 493 -48.05 -0.20 5.58
CA SER A 493 -48.96 0.44 6.54
C SER A 493 -48.94 -0.31 7.88
N ASN A 494 -49.19 -1.62 7.87
CA ASN A 494 -49.29 -2.43 9.09
C ASN A 494 -48.00 -2.47 9.91
N TYR A 495 -46.82 -2.44 9.27
CA TYR A 495 -45.54 -2.36 10.00
C TYR A 495 -45.41 -1.03 10.77
N ARG A 496 -45.83 0.10 10.16
CA ARG A 496 -45.87 1.44 10.78
C ARG A 496 -47.02 1.63 11.79
N ARG A 497 -47.92 0.65 11.89
CA ARG A 497 -48.94 0.56 12.93
C ARG A 497 -48.44 -0.25 14.13
N ALA A 498 -47.93 -1.46 13.90
CA ALA A 498 -47.37 -2.32 14.94
C ALA A 498 -46.20 -1.64 15.68
N TRP A 499 -45.40 -0.82 14.99
CA TRP A 499 -44.33 -0.02 15.60
C TRP A 499 -44.88 1.02 16.60
N ARG A 500 -45.92 1.78 16.24
CA ARG A 500 -46.58 2.73 17.16
C ARG A 500 -47.34 2.05 18.30
N GLU A 501 -47.93 0.88 18.05
CA GLU A 501 -48.57 0.09 19.10
C GLU A 501 -47.53 -0.50 20.08
N TYR A 502 -46.31 -0.80 19.64
CA TYR A 502 -45.19 -1.20 20.51
C TYR A 502 -44.59 -0.02 21.28
N GLU A 503 -44.41 1.13 20.64
CA GLU A 503 -43.94 2.38 21.26
C GLU A 503 -44.88 2.82 22.40
N TYR A 504 -46.20 2.80 22.15
CA TYR A 504 -47.23 3.09 23.14
C TYR A 504 -47.20 2.10 24.32
N MET A 505 -46.99 0.80 24.08
CA MET A 505 -46.87 -0.20 25.16
C MET A 505 -45.66 0.05 26.06
N ASN A 506 -44.51 0.43 25.51
CA ASN A 506 -43.31 0.73 26.34
C ASN A 506 -43.52 1.97 27.23
N ILE A 507 -44.23 2.99 26.74
CA ILE A 507 -44.58 4.20 27.51
C ILE A 507 -45.57 3.87 28.65
N VAL A 508 -46.47 2.90 28.44
CA VAL A 508 -47.39 2.41 29.47
C VAL A 508 -46.67 1.52 30.50
N GLU A 509 -45.73 0.67 30.07
CA GLU A 509 -44.94 -0.17 30.99
C GLU A 509 -43.87 0.60 31.79
N SER A 510 -43.43 1.78 31.34
CA SER A 510 -42.48 2.63 32.10
C SER A 510 -43.12 3.39 33.27
N GLY A 511 -44.45 3.41 33.38
CA GLY A 511 -45.18 3.98 34.53
C GLY A 511 -45.13 5.50 34.66
N ASP A 512 -44.78 6.22 33.58
CA ASP A 512 -44.54 7.67 33.61
C ASP A 512 -45.77 8.46 33.12
N GLU A 513 -46.78 8.56 33.99
CA GLU A 513 -48.09 9.18 33.69
C GLU A 513 -48.03 10.69 33.34
N HIS A 514 -46.85 11.32 33.38
CA HIS A 514 -46.66 12.72 33.04
C HIS A 514 -46.09 12.96 31.62
N ALA A 515 -45.77 11.92 30.86
CA ALA A 515 -45.17 12.02 29.53
C ALA A 515 -46.17 12.11 28.34
N LEU A 516 -47.44 12.49 28.58
CA LEU A 516 -48.47 12.59 27.53
C LEU A 516 -48.65 14.03 27.01
N PRO A 517 -48.29 14.33 25.74
CA PRO A 517 -48.61 15.62 25.14
C PRO A 517 -50.12 15.72 24.83
N THR A 518 -50.77 16.73 25.38
CA THR A 518 -52.18 17.04 25.08
C THR A 518 -52.32 17.59 23.66
N VAL A 519 -52.83 16.76 22.74
CA VAL A 519 -53.14 17.18 21.37
C VAL A 519 -54.38 18.09 21.38
N PRO A 520 -54.30 19.36 20.92
CA PRO A 520 -55.46 20.22 20.80
C PRO A 520 -56.27 19.85 19.54
N GLU A 521 -57.57 19.67 19.71
CA GLU A 521 -58.51 19.36 18.63
C GLU A 521 -58.94 20.63 17.88
N GLN A 522 -58.28 20.96 16.76
CA GLN A 522 -58.86 21.93 15.80
C GLN A 522 -58.30 21.87 14.36
N SER A 523 -59.26 21.83 13.42
CA SER A 523 -59.25 22.29 12.01
C SER A 523 -57.94 22.47 11.22
N SER A 524 -57.88 21.81 10.06
CA SER A 524 -57.00 22.14 8.91
C SER A 524 -57.09 23.62 8.49
N PRO A 525 -56.04 24.14 7.83
CA PRO A 525 -56.03 24.10 6.36
C PRO A 525 -54.76 23.48 5.77
N GLU A 526 -54.67 23.48 4.44
CA GLU A 526 -53.58 22.88 3.65
C GLU A 526 -52.26 23.66 3.81
N TYR A 527 -51.14 22.92 3.83
CA TYR A 527 -49.80 23.47 3.67
C TYR A 527 -48.93 22.47 2.90
N GLU A 528 -48.55 22.80 1.67
CA GLU A 528 -47.56 22.02 0.92
C GLU A 528 -46.17 22.30 1.51
N GLY A 529 -45.52 21.26 2.04
CA GLY A 529 -44.16 21.33 2.59
C GLY A 529 -43.24 20.33 1.89
N ASP A 530 -42.03 20.75 1.54
CA ASP A 530 -41.09 19.97 0.72
C ASP A 530 -40.66 18.65 1.38
N HIS A 531 -41.02 17.53 0.75
CA HIS A 531 -40.43 16.22 1.04
C HIS A 531 -39.03 16.11 0.39
N HIS A 532 -38.02 16.74 1.02
CA HIS A 532 -36.65 16.72 0.50
C HIS A 532 -35.59 16.05 1.40
N GLY A 533 -35.97 15.56 2.59
CA GLY A 533 -35.03 15.03 3.59
C GLY A 533 -34.92 13.51 3.75
N GLU A 534 -35.71 12.69 3.04
CA GLU A 534 -35.79 11.23 3.28
C GLU A 534 -35.21 10.34 2.15
N GLU A 535 -34.61 10.92 1.10
CA GLU A 535 -33.92 10.13 0.05
C GLU A 535 -32.41 9.90 0.32
N GLU A 536 -31.76 10.69 1.19
CA GLU A 536 -30.31 10.56 1.46
C GLU A 536 -29.95 9.27 2.23
N GLU A 537 -30.71 8.91 3.27
CA GLU A 537 -30.40 7.75 4.13
C GLU A 537 -30.44 6.41 3.36
N HIS A 538 -31.11 6.37 2.21
CA HIS A 538 -31.17 5.17 1.37
C HIS A 538 -30.01 5.06 0.36
N ALA A 539 -29.20 6.12 0.18
CA ALA A 539 -28.05 6.15 -0.71
C ALA A 539 -26.74 5.66 -0.05
N GLU A 540 -26.56 5.88 1.27
CA GLU A 540 -25.35 5.46 1.98
C GLU A 540 -25.18 3.92 2.01
N GLU A 541 -26.26 3.13 2.06
CA GLU A 541 -26.17 1.66 2.05
C GLU A 541 -25.78 1.10 0.65
N GLU A 542 -25.97 1.84 -0.44
CA GLU A 542 -25.62 1.39 -1.80
C GLU A 542 -24.15 1.69 -2.16
N HIS A 543 -23.59 2.82 -1.70
CA HIS A 543 -22.17 3.17 -1.92
C HIS A 543 -21.16 2.17 -1.30
N ALA A 544 -21.53 1.48 -0.21
CA ALA A 544 -20.62 0.58 0.50
C ALA A 544 -20.21 -0.69 -0.28
N GLU A 545 -20.90 -1.02 -1.38
CA GLU A 545 -20.56 -2.16 -2.26
C GLU A 545 -19.80 -1.72 -3.54
N GLU A 546 -19.67 -0.41 -3.81
CA GLU A 546 -19.03 0.12 -5.02
C GLU A 546 -17.49 0.15 -4.98
N ASP A 547 -16.89 0.27 -3.79
CA ASP A 547 -15.44 0.49 -3.63
C ASP A 547 -14.56 -0.68 -4.15
N GLU A 548 -15.08 -1.91 -4.17
CA GLU A 548 -14.36 -3.05 -4.77
C GLU A 548 -14.32 -2.99 -6.32
N CYS A 549 -15.20 -2.22 -6.95
CA CYS A 549 -15.40 -2.21 -8.40
C CYS A 549 -14.20 -1.57 -9.14
N LEU A 550 -13.54 -0.58 -8.55
CA LEU A 550 -12.43 0.17 -9.16
C LEU A 550 -11.22 -0.71 -9.57
N VAL A 551 -10.96 -1.79 -8.83
CA VAL A 551 -9.88 -2.74 -9.14
C VAL A 551 -10.30 -3.78 -10.19
N SER A 552 -11.60 -4.02 -10.35
CA SER A 552 -12.17 -4.92 -11.35
C SER A 552 -12.14 -4.34 -12.77
N LEU A 553 -12.14 -3.01 -12.90
CA LEU A 553 -12.34 -2.32 -14.17
C LEU A 553 -11.31 -2.67 -15.28
N PRO A 554 -10.00 -2.77 -14.99
CA PRO A 554 -9.01 -3.24 -15.97
C PRO A 554 -9.21 -4.71 -16.36
N ILE A 555 -9.81 -5.53 -15.48
CA ILE A 555 -10.11 -6.94 -15.75
C ILE A 555 -11.33 -7.04 -16.69
N ALA A 556 -12.38 -6.26 -16.45
CA ALA A 556 -13.55 -6.18 -17.34
C ALA A 556 -13.13 -5.78 -18.77
N LEU A 557 -12.25 -4.77 -18.89
CA LEU A 557 -11.63 -4.39 -20.16
C LEU A 557 -10.77 -5.50 -20.76
N SER A 558 -9.97 -6.21 -19.95
CA SER A 558 -9.16 -7.33 -20.44
C SER A 558 -10.01 -8.43 -21.11
N CYS A 559 -11.24 -8.67 -20.64
CA CYS A 559 -12.16 -9.61 -21.29
C CYS A 559 -12.55 -9.16 -22.71
N VAL A 560 -12.80 -7.87 -22.93
CA VAL A 560 -13.11 -7.32 -24.26
C VAL A 560 -11.90 -7.38 -25.18
N VAL A 561 -10.73 -7.05 -24.63
CA VAL A 561 -9.42 -7.07 -25.28
C VAL A 561 -8.96 -8.50 -25.62
N VAL A 562 -9.47 -9.53 -24.93
CA VAL A 562 -9.29 -10.95 -25.28
C VAL A 562 -10.30 -11.42 -26.33
N LEU A 563 -11.54 -10.91 -26.32
CA LEU A 563 -12.57 -11.31 -27.29
C LEU A 563 -12.33 -10.78 -28.70
N LEU A 564 -11.67 -9.62 -28.86
CA LEU A 564 -11.39 -9.03 -30.17
C LEU A 564 -10.34 -9.80 -31.00
N PRO A 565 -9.19 -10.26 -30.45
CA PRO A 565 -8.20 -11.05 -31.20
C PRO A 565 -8.60 -12.52 -31.35
N VAL A 566 -9.38 -13.08 -30.42
CA VAL A 566 -9.80 -14.50 -30.49
C VAL A 566 -10.76 -14.77 -31.66
N ILE A 567 -11.20 -13.75 -32.41
CA ILE A 567 -11.88 -13.90 -33.71
C ILE A 567 -10.94 -14.61 -34.70
N PRO A 568 -11.19 -15.89 -35.03
CA PRO A 568 -10.14 -16.71 -35.62
C PRO A 568 -10.20 -16.63 -37.15
N TRP A 569 -9.38 -15.75 -37.73
CA TRP A 569 -9.15 -15.64 -39.18
C TRP A 569 -8.95 -17.03 -39.82
N ALA A 570 -8.08 -17.85 -39.24
CA ALA A 570 -7.79 -19.22 -39.68
C ALA A 570 -8.99 -20.19 -39.65
N PHE A 571 -9.99 -19.98 -38.77
CA PHE A 571 -11.17 -20.86 -38.70
C PHE A 571 -12.21 -20.49 -39.76
N MET A 572 -12.30 -19.22 -40.17
CA MET A 572 -13.24 -18.79 -41.20
C MET A 572 -12.87 -19.30 -42.59
N GLU A 573 -11.59 -19.28 -42.92
CA GLU A 573 -11.09 -19.71 -44.25
C GLU A 573 -11.17 -21.24 -44.44
N GLN A 574 -11.11 -22.01 -43.35
CA GLN A 574 -10.95 -23.47 -43.41
C GLN A 574 -12.18 -24.29 -42.97
N SER A 575 -13.10 -23.75 -42.17
CA SER A 575 -14.16 -24.59 -41.54
C SER A 575 -15.41 -24.82 -42.39
N GLY A 576 -15.85 -23.86 -43.20
CA GLY A 576 -17.06 -23.95 -44.06
C GLY A 576 -18.41 -24.17 -43.35
N ILE A 577 -18.41 -24.34 -42.02
CA ILE A 577 -19.55 -24.86 -41.23
C ILE A 577 -20.39 -23.75 -40.58
N ALA A 578 -19.88 -22.51 -40.53
CA ALA A 578 -20.66 -21.33 -40.18
C ALA A 578 -20.32 -20.18 -41.14
N PRO A 579 -21.33 -19.51 -41.75
CA PRO A 579 -21.05 -18.33 -42.57
C PRO A 579 -20.58 -17.19 -41.67
N ALA A 580 -19.58 -16.44 -42.12
CA ALA A 580 -18.99 -15.31 -41.39
C ALA A 580 -20.05 -14.29 -40.92
N SER A 581 -21.16 -14.16 -41.67
CA SER A 581 -22.31 -13.32 -41.37
C SER A 581 -23.04 -13.63 -40.05
N VAL A 582 -22.82 -14.79 -39.42
CA VAL A 582 -23.35 -15.11 -38.08
C VAL A 582 -22.30 -14.89 -36.99
N LEU A 583 -21.04 -15.21 -37.28
CA LEU A 583 -19.93 -15.11 -36.34
C LEU A 583 -19.65 -13.64 -35.95
N TRP A 584 -19.52 -12.76 -36.95
CA TRP A 584 -19.16 -11.35 -36.73
C TRP A 584 -20.21 -10.56 -35.93
N PRO A 585 -21.52 -10.62 -36.22
CA PRO A 585 -22.52 -9.96 -35.38
C PRO A 585 -22.58 -10.51 -33.96
N THR A 586 -22.29 -11.80 -33.76
CA THR A 586 -22.25 -12.41 -32.42
C THR A 586 -21.10 -11.84 -31.59
N PHE A 587 -19.88 -11.78 -32.14
CA PHE A 587 -18.75 -11.14 -31.46
C PHE A 587 -18.95 -9.62 -31.29
N GLY A 588 -19.50 -8.94 -32.29
CA GLY A 588 -19.85 -7.52 -32.21
C GLY A 588 -20.84 -7.23 -31.09
N ALA A 589 -21.86 -8.07 -30.90
CA ALA A 589 -22.81 -7.96 -29.81
C ALA A 589 -22.15 -8.18 -28.43
N PHE A 590 -21.29 -9.18 -28.27
CA PHE A 590 -20.54 -9.38 -27.02
C PHE A 590 -19.62 -8.20 -26.71
N ALA A 591 -18.82 -7.74 -27.68
CA ALA A 591 -17.94 -6.58 -27.50
C ALA A 591 -18.73 -5.32 -27.16
N PHE A 592 -19.86 -5.06 -27.84
CA PHE A 592 -20.76 -3.95 -27.55
C PHE A 592 -21.30 -4.01 -26.11
N VAL A 593 -21.76 -5.18 -25.64
CA VAL A 593 -22.29 -5.34 -24.26
C VAL A 593 -21.22 -5.04 -23.21
N PHE A 594 -20.00 -5.58 -23.35
CA PHE A 594 -18.94 -5.30 -22.37
C PHE A 594 -18.41 -3.86 -22.44
N PHE A 595 -18.29 -3.26 -23.64
CA PHE A 595 -17.99 -1.84 -23.76
C PHE A 595 -19.10 -0.98 -23.16
N TYR A 596 -20.38 -1.34 -23.32
CA TYR A 596 -21.50 -0.62 -22.73
C TYR A 596 -21.41 -0.58 -21.21
N PHE A 597 -21.20 -1.72 -20.55
CA PHE A 597 -20.99 -1.73 -19.10
C PHE A 597 -19.75 -0.93 -18.69
N SER A 598 -18.66 -1.02 -19.44
CA SER A 598 -17.44 -0.23 -19.17
C SER A 598 -17.72 1.28 -19.22
N ILE A 599 -18.42 1.78 -20.26
CA ILE A 599 -18.80 3.19 -20.38
C ILE A 599 -19.75 3.64 -19.26
N VAL A 600 -20.72 2.79 -18.88
CA VAL A 600 -21.61 3.07 -17.72
C VAL A 600 -20.79 3.28 -16.46
N THR A 601 -19.87 2.37 -16.13
CA THR A 601 -19.04 2.49 -14.91
C THR A 601 -18.07 3.67 -14.97
N PHE A 602 -17.50 4.00 -16.14
CA PHE A 602 -16.70 5.23 -16.29
C PHE A 602 -17.52 6.50 -16.02
N ARG A 603 -18.76 6.58 -16.56
CA ARG A 603 -19.63 7.74 -16.35
C ARG A 603 -20.15 7.83 -14.91
N ALA A 604 -20.41 6.69 -14.26
CA ALA A 604 -20.71 6.65 -12.83
C ALA A 604 -19.54 7.20 -12.01
N TYR A 605 -18.33 6.66 -12.20
CA TYR A 605 -17.10 7.14 -11.54
C TYR A 605 -16.87 8.64 -11.72
N PHE A 606 -17.01 9.18 -12.94
CA PHE A 606 -16.87 10.61 -13.20
C PHE A 606 -18.00 11.47 -12.63
N ARG A 607 -19.17 10.90 -12.31
CA ARG A 607 -20.22 11.59 -11.53
C ARG A 607 -19.85 11.64 -10.05
N SER A 608 -19.46 10.52 -9.46
CA SER A 608 -18.99 10.45 -8.07
C SER A 608 -17.82 11.41 -7.80
N LEU A 609 -16.88 11.58 -8.75
CA LEU A 609 -15.81 12.58 -8.64
C LEU A 609 -16.33 14.03 -8.65
N ARG A 610 -17.38 14.34 -9.40
CA ARG A 610 -18.00 15.69 -9.47
C ARG A 610 -18.88 15.98 -8.26
N GLU A 611 -19.52 14.96 -7.73
CA GLU A 611 -20.30 15.01 -6.48
C GLU A 611 -19.34 15.21 -5.29
N LEU A 612 -18.22 14.48 -5.26
CA LEU A 612 -17.12 14.70 -4.33
C LEU A 612 -16.47 16.09 -4.47
N GLU A 613 -16.31 16.61 -5.68
CA GLU A 613 -15.86 18.00 -5.92
C GLU A 613 -16.88 19.04 -5.42
N THR A 614 -18.18 18.77 -5.55
CA THR A 614 -19.25 19.63 -5.02
C THR A 614 -19.25 19.64 -3.50
N MET A 615 -19.24 18.46 -2.86
CA MET A 615 -19.13 18.30 -1.41
C MET A 615 -17.86 18.98 -0.86
N ARG A 616 -16.73 18.84 -1.57
CA ARG A 616 -15.45 19.51 -1.25
C ARG A 616 -15.53 21.04 -1.30
N HIS A 617 -16.32 21.61 -2.22
CA HIS A 617 -16.54 23.06 -2.28
C HIS A 617 -17.49 23.58 -1.20
N GLN A 618 -18.49 22.78 -0.82
CA GLN A 618 -19.45 23.11 0.24
C GLN A 618 -18.85 22.90 1.64
N PHE A 619 -17.98 21.91 1.83
CA PHE A 619 -17.37 21.51 3.10
C PHE A 619 -16.98 22.70 3.98
N THR A 620 -17.60 22.82 5.15
CA THR A 620 -17.09 23.64 6.26
C THR A 620 -17.18 22.82 7.52
N VAL A 621 -16.17 22.95 8.38
CA VAL A 621 -16.16 22.32 9.70
C VAL A 621 -17.32 22.81 10.59
N LYS A 622 -18.00 23.91 10.22
CA LYS A 622 -19.20 24.41 10.90
C LYS A 622 -20.45 23.56 10.68
N ASP A 623 -20.51 22.75 9.62
CA ASP A 623 -21.71 22.00 9.26
C ASP A 623 -21.62 20.53 9.71
N THR A 624 -20.48 20.12 10.29
CA THR A 624 -20.31 18.77 10.83
C THR A 624 -21.22 18.53 12.04
N LEU A 625 -22.15 17.59 11.92
CA LEU A 625 -22.94 17.09 13.04
C LEU A 625 -22.05 16.35 14.05
N CYS A 626 -22.47 16.33 15.31
CA CYS A 626 -21.76 15.64 16.39
C CYS A 626 -22.76 14.91 17.30
N TRP A 627 -22.40 13.73 17.82
CA TRP A 627 -23.36 12.90 18.57
C TRP A 627 -23.89 13.61 19.83
N CYS A 628 -23.01 14.28 20.59
CA CYS A 628 -23.44 15.07 21.74
C CYS A 628 -24.28 16.30 21.35
N CYS A 629 -24.14 16.82 20.13
CA CYS A 629 -25.00 17.86 19.57
C CYS A 629 -26.43 17.34 19.31
N SER A 630 -26.56 16.13 18.76
CA SER A 630 -27.87 15.52 18.43
C SER A 630 -28.69 15.05 19.64
N ILE A 631 -28.10 15.01 20.84
CA ILE A 631 -28.76 14.62 22.10
C ILE A 631 -28.91 15.80 23.08
N ASP A 632 -28.87 17.04 22.57
CA ASP A 632 -28.98 18.27 23.36
C ASP A 632 -27.98 18.33 24.54
N HIS A 633 -26.76 17.85 24.28
CA HIS A 633 -25.64 17.73 25.23
C HIS A 633 -25.96 16.98 26.53
N LYS A 634 -26.96 16.09 26.54
CA LYS A 634 -27.33 15.26 27.69
C LYS A 634 -26.96 13.79 27.45
N ALA A 635 -26.16 13.23 28.35
CA ALA A 635 -25.86 11.81 28.35
C ALA A 635 -27.11 10.98 28.78
N PRO A 636 -27.17 9.65 28.53
CA PRO A 636 -28.38 8.84 28.78
C PRO A 636 -28.87 8.74 30.24
N ASN A 637 -28.06 9.21 31.19
CA ASN A 637 -28.36 9.36 32.61
C ASN A 637 -28.92 10.75 32.98
N GLY A 638 -29.13 11.64 32.00
CA GLY A 638 -29.58 13.02 32.18
C GLY A 638 -28.50 14.03 32.57
N SER A 639 -27.23 13.65 32.72
CA SER A 639 -26.16 14.61 33.03
C SER A 639 -25.68 15.34 31.77
N GLU A 640 -25.46 16.65 31.88
CA GLU A 640 -24.78 17.43 30.84
C GLU A 640 -23.39 16.86 30.52
N MET A 641 -23.03 16.86 29.24
CA MET A 641 -21.72 16.44 28.75
C MET A 641 -21.08 17.53 27.89
N ALA A 642 -19.74 17.56 27.88
CA ALA A 642 -18.99 18.53 27.08
C ALA A 642 -19.30 18.39 25.58
N CYS A 643 -19.33 19.52 24.88
CA CYS A 643 -19.52 19.54 23.43
C CYS A 643 -18.21 19.18 22.70
N ASP A 644 -18.08 17.93 22.27
CA ASP A 644 -16.91 17.44 21.51
C ASP A 644 -16.60 18.33 20.29
N ARG A 645 -17.64 18.84 19.62
CA ARG A 645 -17.51 19.79 18.51
C ARG A 645 -16.85 21.11 18.93
N GLN A 646 -17.15 21.65 20.11
CA GLN A 646 -16.45 22.83 20.63
C GLN A 646 -14.98 22.52 20.95
N ILE A 647 -14.68 21.36 21.53
CA ILE A 647 -13.30 20.92 21.81
C ILE A 647 -12.50 20.80 20.50
N VAL A 648 -13.04 20.11 19.50
CA VAL A 648 -12.44 20.00 18.17
C VAL A 648 -12.26 21.37 17.51
N PHE A 649 -13.24 22.27 17.61
CA PHE A 649 -13.12 23.63 17.07
C PHE A 649 -12.02 24.44 17.76
N GLN A 650 -11.82 24.28 19.08
CA GLN A 650 -10.70 24.89 19.82
C GLN A 650 -9.36 24.31 19.38
N CYS A 651 -9.23 22.98 19.23
CA CYS A 651 -8.02 22.35 18.71
C CYS A 651 -7.68 22.85 17.29
N ILE A 652 -8.67 22.90 16.38
CA ILE A 652 -8.48 23.39 15.02
C ILE A 652 -8.09 24.87 15.02
N THR A 653 -8.74 25.71 15.83
CA THR A 653 -8.37 27.13 15.98
C THR A 653 -6.96 27.29 16.55
N THR A 654 -6.52 26.39 17.43
CA THR A 654 -5.16 26.39 18.00
C THR A 654 -4.09 25.97 16.98
N TRP A 655 -4.40 25.01 16.09
CA TRP A 655 -3.44 24.51 15.10
C TRP A 655 -3.39 25.35 13.80
N PHE A 656 -4.51 25.94 13.39
CA PHE A 656 -4.65 26.65 12.10
C PHE A 656 -4.93 28.16 12.27
N GLY A 657 -4.99 28.67 13.50
CA GLY A 657 -5.31 30.06 13.83
C GLY A 657 -6.81 30.41 13.73
N SER A 658 -7.57 29.72 12.88
CA SER A 658 -9.03 29.85 12.78
C SER A 658 -9.67 28.67 12.06
N LEU A 659 -10.98 28.50 12.26
CA LEU A 659 -11.79 27.55 11.49
C LEU A 659 -11.81 27.88 9.99
N SER A 660 -11.79 29.17 9.61
CA SER A 660 -11.80 29.58 8.20
C SER A 660 -10.46 29.29 7.50
N ASN A 661 -9.34 29.36 8.21
CA ASN A 661 -8.03 28.95 7.70
C ASN A 661 -8.00 27.43 7.45
N PHE A 662 -8.54 26.65 8.38
CA PHE A 662 -8.69 25.19 8.22
C PHE A 662 -9.59 24.83 7.05
N ASP A 663 -10.80 25.41 6.96
CA ASP A 663 -11.73 25.19 5.84
C ASP A 663 -11.07 25.53 4.50
N THR A 664 -10.35 26.66 4.42
CA THR A 664 -9.59 27.06 3.22
C THR A 664 -8.49 26.05 2.91
N GLN A 665 -7.74 25.59 3.92
CA GLN A 665 -6.67 24.62 3.73
C GLN A 665 -7.17 23.25 3.26
N VAL A 666 -8.34 22.80 3.73
CA VAL A 666 -9.01 21.59 3.21
C VAL A 666 -9.51 21.83 1.78
N ARG A 667 -10.26 22.91 1.55
CA ARG A 667 -10.83 23.31 0.25
C ARG A 667 -9.77 23.56 -0.84
N GLU A 668 -8.51 23.83 -0.47
CA GLU A 668 -7.43 24.08 -1.42
C GLU A 668 -6.32 23.02 -1.46
N GLN A 669 -5.77 22.59 -0.32
CA GLN A 669 -4.60 21.71 -0.29
C GLN A 669 -5.01 20.25 -0.37
N VAL A 670 -5.98 19.82 0.47
CA VAL A 670 -6.55 18.48 0.35
C VAL A 670 -7.24 18.33 -1.01
N ALA A 671 -7.94 19.38 -1.47
CA ALA A 671 -8.52 19.44 -2.80
C ALA A 671 -7.50 19.22 -3.94
N ARG A 672 -6.37 19.95 -3.94
CA ARG A 672 -5.29 19.74 -4.92
C ARG A 672 -4.71 18.33 -4.85
N CYS A 673 -4.38 17.85 -3.65
CA CYS A 673 -3.86 16.50 -3.47
C CYS A 673 -4.85 15.40 -3.89
N LEU A 674 -6.15 15.64 -3.78
CA LEU A 674 -7.21 14.70 -4.14
C LEU A 674 -7.49 14.71 -5.65
N ASP A 675 -7.57 15.89 -6.28
CA ASP A 675 -7.61 16.06 -7.73
C ASP A 675 -6.40 15.39 -8.40
N GLU A 676 -5.18 15.72 -7.96
CA GLU A 676 -3.96 15.13 -8.53
C GLU A 676 -3.87 13.59 -8.39
N GLN A 677 -4.60 12.99 -7.45
CA GLN A 677 -4.66 11.53 -7.32
C GLN A 677 -5.84 10.92 -8.10
N LEU A 678 -7.01 11.56 -8.10
CA LEU A 678 -8.25 11.02 -8.68
C LEU A 678 -8.50 11.45 -10.13
N THR A 679 -7.78 12.43 -10.69
CA THR A 679 -7.91 12.80 -12.12
C THR A 679 -6.64 12.51 -12.92
N ARG A 680 -5.44 12.63 -12.33
CA ARG A 680 -4.16 12.39 -13.03
C ARG A 680 -3.66 10.94 -12.98
N GLU A 681 -3.88 10.19 -11.90
CA GLU A 681 -3.25 8.86 -11.72
C GLU A 681 -4.13 7.64 -12.11
N VAL A 682 -5.45 7.78 -12.26
CA VAL A 682 -6.41 6.65 -12.40
C VAL A 682 -5.99 5.61 -13.44
N PHE A 683 -5.64 6.10 -14.64
CA PHE A 683 -5.19 5.26 -15.76
C PHE A 683 -3.93 5.85 -16.40
N THR A 684 -2.77 5.35 -15.98
CA THR A 684 -1.52 5.64 -16.70
C THR A 684 -1.48 4.90 -18.03
N TYR A 685 -0.82 5.47 -19.04
CA TYR A 685 -0.57 4.78 -20.33
C TYR A 685 0.05 3.38 -20.13
N ARG A 686 0.91 3.22 -19.12
CA ARG A 686 1.52 1.93 -18.76
C ARG A 686 0.48 0.88 -18.32
N GLN A 687 -0.55 1.26 -17.55
CA GLN A 687 -1.65 0.35 -17.21
C GLN A 687 -2.48 0.00 -18.44
N CYS A 688 -2.76 0.97 -19.31
CA CYS A 688 -3.57 0.78 -20.52
C CYS A 688 -2.88 -0.18 -21.51
N ALA A 689 -1.59 0.05 -21.79
CA ALA A 689 -0.78 -0.86 -22.60
C ALA A 689 -0.62 -2.23 -21.94
N ALA A 690 -0.51 -2.31 -20.59
CA ALA A 690 -0.48 -3.59 -19.88
C ALA A 690 -1.80 -4.37 -20.00
N SER A 691 -2.96 -3.71 -19.92
CA SER A 691 -4.25 -4.35 -20.19
C SER A 691 -4.44 -4.75 -21.66
N ALA A 692 -3.70 -4.12 -22.59
CA ALA A 692 -3.67 -4.46 -24.01
C ALA A 692 -2.70 -5.60 -24.39
N MET A 693 -1.93 -6.14 -23.44
CA MET A 693 -0.99 -7.25 -23.69
C MET A 693 -1.62 -8.54 -24.25
N PRO A 694 -2.88 -8.93 -23.98
CA PRO A 694 -3.49 -10.08 -24.63
C PRO A 694 -3.61 -9.95 -26.15
N VAL A 695 -3.69 -8.72 -26.69
CA VAL A 695 -3.63 -8.46 -28.13
C VAL A 695 -2.23 -8.76 -28.67
N LEU A 696 -1.18 -8.31 -27.97
CA LEU A 696 0.20 -8.63 -28.33
C LEU A 696 0.47 -10.14 -28.27
N TRP A 697 -0.06 -10.85 -27.27
CA TRP A 697 0.04 -12.30 -27.20
C TRP A 697 -0.62 -13.00 -28.38
N HIS A 698 -1.81 -12.58 -28.80
CA HIS A 698 -2.44 -13.12 -30.00
C HIS A 698 -1.59 -12.91 -31.27
N PHE A 699 -0.97 -11.74 -31.45
CA PHE A 699 -0.06 -11.51 -32.58
C PHE A 699 1.26 -12.31 -32.46
N LEU A 700 1.72 -12.61 -31.25
CA LEU A 700 2.83 -13.54 -31.02
C LEU A 700 2.44 -14.99 -31.36
N ASP A 701 1.21 -15.42 -31.06
CA ASP A 701 0.68 -16.72 -31.47
C ASP A 701 0.54 -16.82 -33.00
N GLN A 702 0.09 -15.75 -33.68
CA GLN A 702 0.13 -15.67 -35.15
C GLN A 702 1.57 -15.77 -35.68
N ALA A 703 2.51 -15.02 -35.10
CA ALA A 703 3.92 -15.05 -35.49
C ALA A 703 4.53 -16.45 -35.31
N ALA A 704 4.25 -17.13 -34.20
CA ALA A 704 4.67 -18.50 -33.95
C ALA A 704 4.04 -19.50 -34.93
N THR A 705 2.78 -19.28 -35.31
CA THR A 705 2.07 -20.08 -36.32
C THR A 705 2.72 -19.95 -37.70
N VAL A 706 3.07 -18.74 -38.11
CA VAL A 706 3.80 -18.49 -39.38
C VAL A 706 5.19 -19.13 -39.34
N ALA A 707 5.92 -19.00 -38.22
CA ALA A 707 7.23 -19.63 -38.05
C ALA A 707 7.18 -21.17 -38.13
N TYR A 708 6.07 -21.78 -37.67
CA TYR A 708 5.88 -23.22 -37.68
C TYR A 708 5.56 -23.78 -39.08
N TYR A 709 4.70 -23.11 -39.84
CA TYR A 709 4.27 -23.60 -41.16
C TYR A 709 5.27 -23.30 -42.30
N HIS A 710 6.26 -22.43 -42.10
CA HIS A 710 7.34 -22.16 -43.07
C HIS A 710 8.72 -22.58 -42.53
N PRO A 711 9.01 -23.89 -42.41
CA PRO A 711 10.27 -24.41 -41.86
C PRO A 711 11.45 -24.40 -42.84
N ASP A 712 11.21 -24.17 -44.14
CA ASP A 712 12.18 -24.47 -45.18
C ASP A 712 13.35 -23.47 -45.23
N LEU A 713 14.58 -23.96 -45.37
CA LEU A 713 15.79 -23.16 -45.16
C LEU A 713 15.98 -22.07 -46.22
N ALA A 714 15.48 -22.29 -47.44
CA ALA A 714 15.47 -21.28 -48.50
C ALA A 714 14.44 -20.15 -48.25
N GLU A 715 13.38 -20.42 -47.49
CA GLU A 715 12.37 -19.42 -47.11
C GLU A 715 12.69 -18.70 -45.79
N ARG A 716 13.78 -19.05 -45.13
CA ARG A 716 14.09 -18.59 -43.75
C ARG A 716 14.12 -17.07 -43.59
N SER A 717 14.55 -16.33 -44.62
CA SER A 717 14.49 -14.86 -44.64
C SER A 717 13.05 -14.33 -44.73
N ARG A 718 12.23 -14.88 -45.63
CA ARG A 718 10.80 -14.56 -45.77
C ARG A 718 10.02 -14.86 -44.49
N SER A 719 10.21 -16.06 -43.95
CA SER A 719 9.61 -16.50 -42.68
C SER A 719 9.94 -15.52 -41.54
N PHE A 720 11.21 -15.09 -41.42
CA PHE A 720 11.61 -14.06 -40.46
C PHE A 720 10.88 -12.72 -40.66
N TYR A 721 10.71 -12.23 -41.90
CA TYR A 721 9.99 -10.97 -42.15
C TYR A 721 8.50 -11.03 -41.81
N ALA A 722 7.79 -12.15 -42.04
CA ALA A 722 6.40 -12.28 -41.61
C ALA A 722 6.24 -12.49 -40.09
N VAL A 723 7.17 -13.19 -39.43
CA VAL A 723 7.26 -13.23 -37.96
C VAL A 723 7.44 -11.82 -37.38
N LEU A 724 8.33 -11.03 -37.99
CA LEU A 724 8.58 -9.64 -37.61
C LEU A 724 7.39 -8.72 -37.93
N ARG A 725 6.65 -8.98 -39.02
CA ARG A 725 5.41 -8.30 -39.41
C ARG A 725 4.36 -8.41 -38.31
N GLU A 726 4.00 -9.62 -37.88
CA GLU A 726 2.99 -9.77 -36.82
C GLU A 726 3.48 -9.25 -35.47
N LEU A 727 4.77 -9.43 -35.12
CA LEU A 727 5.34 -8.83 -33.90
C LEU A 727 5.16 -7.30 -33.87
N VAL A 728 5.57 -6.62 -34.94
CA VAL A 728 5.51 -5.15 -35.02
C VAL A 728 4.05 -4.68 -35.08
N ARG A 729 3.22 -5.32 -35.91
CA ARG A 729 1.77 -5.07 -35.97
C ARG A 729 1.11 -5.19 -34.59
N GLY A 730 1.45 -6.23 -33.83
CA GLY A 730 0.96 -6.45 -32.48
C GLY A 730 1.36 -5.34 -31.51
N LEU A 731 2.56 -4.77 -31.65
CA LEU A 731 2.98 -3.59 -30.89
C LEU A 731 2.19 -2.34 -31.31
N GLY A 732 1.92 -2.14 -32.60
CA GLY A 732 1.05 -1.06 -33.10
C GLY A 732 -0.35 -1.11 -32.49
N TRP A 733 -0.96 -2.30 -32.45
CA TRP A 733 -2.26 -2.49 -31.80
C TRP A 733 -2.20 -2.32 -30.28
N SER A 734 -1.30 -3.02 -29.58
CA SER A 734 -1.29 -3.06 -28.11
C SER A 734 -0.78 -1.77 -27.45
N CYS A 735 0.13 -1.05 -28.10
CA CYS A 735 0.70 0.20 -27.56
C CYS A 735 0.09 1.45 -28.21
N GLY A 736 -0.23 1.40 -29.50
CA GLY A 736 -0.82 2.52 -30.22
C GLY A 736 -2.34 2.55 -30.12
N VAL A 737 -3.01 1.65 -30.84
CA VAL A 737 -4.46 1.75 -31.07
C VAL A 737 -5.28 1.51 -29.80
N PHE A 738 -5.09 0.40 -29.09
CA PHE A 738 -5.90 0.08 -27.90
C PHE A 738 -5.82 1.13 -26.78
N PRO A 739 -4.62 1.64 -26.39
CA PRO A 739 -4.53 2.75 -25.45
C PRO A 739 -5.18 4.04 -25.96
N THR A 740 -5.08 4.34 -27.26
CA THR A 740 -5.75 5.51 -27.87
C THR A 740 -7.27 5.41 -27.78
N LEU A 741 -7.85 4.28 -28.21
CA LEU A 741 -9.29 4.03 -28.12
C LEU A 741 -9.79 4.09 -26.68
N PHE A 742 -9.03 3.51 -25.74
CA PHE A 742 -9.33 3.57 -24.31
C PHE A 742 -9.34 5.01 -23.78
N PHE A 743 -8.33 5.81 -24.08
CA PHE A 743 -8.29 7.20 -23.60
C PHE A 743 -9.40 8.06 -24.23
N VAL A 744 -9.74 7.86 -25.50
CA VAL A 744 -10.91 8.54 -26.10
C VAL A 744 -12.21 8.11 -25.42
N ALA A 745 -12.42 6.82 -25.18
CA ALA A 745 -13.60 6.30 -24.47
C ALA A 745 -13.76 6.94 -23.07
N VAL A 746 -12.67 6.99 -22.30
CA VAL A 746 -12.63 7.61 -20.97
C VAL A 746 -12.87 9.13 -21.04
N ARG A 747 -12.25 9.84 -21.99
CA ARG A 747 -12.47 11.29 -22.15
C ARG A 747 -13.91 11.63 -22.57
N LEU A 748 -14.52 10.86 -23.47
CA LEU A 748 -15.91 11.08 -23.84
C LEU A 748 -16.88 10.79 -22.67
N ALA A 749 -16.58 9.81 -21.82
CA ALA A 749 -17.31 9.58 -20.58
C ALA A 749 -17.15 10.73 -19.55
N GLU A 750 -15.96 11.32 -19.46
CA GLU A 750 -15.62 12.48 -18.61
C GLU A 750 -16.31 13.78 -19.07
N ILE A 751 -16.35 14.01 -20.40
CA ILE A 751 -16.92 15.20 -21.06
C ILE A 751 -18.46 15.20 -21.07
N VAL A 752 -19.10 14.02 -21.05
CA VAL A 752 -20.58 13.91 -21.01
C VAL A 752 -21.07 13.32 -19.67
N PRO A 753 -20.85 14.03 -18.53
CA PRO A 753 -21.18 13.54 -17.19
C PRO A 753 -22.67 13.64 -16.86
N SER A 754 -23.41 14.46 -17.59
CA SER A 754 -24.67 15.07 -17.14
C SER A 754 -25.68 14.04 -16.65
N ARG A 755 -26.32 14.33 -15.51
CA ARG A 755 -27.51 13.63 -15.04
C ARG A 755 -28.66 13.97 -16.00
N CYS A 756 -28.76 13.24 -17.11
CA CYS A 756 -29.90 13.36 -18.01
C CYS A 756 -31.12 12.78 -17.29
N GLY A 757 -32.17 13.59 -17.06
CA GLY A 757 -33.41 13.16 -16.38
C GLY A 757 -34.23 12.07 -17.10
N SER A 758 -33.70 11.48 -18.18
CA SER A 758 -34.28 10.37 -18.91
C SER A 758 -33.25 9.27 -19.11
N ARG A 759 -33.57 8.06 -18.63
CA ARG A 759 -32.76 6.84 -18.83
C ARG A 759 -32.49 6.55 -20.31
N LEU A 760 -33.40 6.95 -21.22
CA LEU A 760 -33.19 6.80 -22.66
C LEU A 760 -32.03 7.68 -23.15
N ALA A 761 -31.92 8.92 -22.67
CA ALA A 761 -30.82 9.80 -23.04
C ALA A 761 -29.48 9.27 -22.51
N GLU A 762 -29.44 8.66 -21.33
CA GLU A 762 -28.23 7.99 -20.83
C GLU A 762 -27.80 6.83 -21.73
N ILE A 763 -28.74 5.96 -22.13
CA ILE A 763 -28.49 4.87 -23.08
C ILE A 763 -27.98 5.42 -24.41
N PHE A 764 -28.62 6.44 -24.98
CA PHE A 764 -28.19 7.06 -26.24
C PHE A 764 -26.78 7.64 -26.16
N ILE A 765 -26.41 8.32 -25.06
CA ILE A 765 -25.04 8.84 -24.87
C ILE A 765 -24.04 7.68 -24.77
N ASN A 766 -24.34 6.62 -24.01
CA ASN A 766 -23.46 5.46 -23.91
C ASN A 766 -23.26 4.81 -25.30
N CYS A 767 -24.34 4.62 -26.06
CA CYS A 767 -24.28 4.12 -27.44
C CYS A 767 -23.49 5.05 -28.37
N ALA A 768 -23.59 6.37 -28.22
CA ALA A 768 -22.83 7.34 -29.02
C ALA A 768 -21.33 7.28 -28.72
N ILE A 769 -20.94 7.13 -27.44
CA ILE A 769 -19.53 6.94 -27.05
C ILE A 769 -18.96 5.65 -27.63
N ILE A 770 -19.71 4.53 -27.52
CA ILE A 770 -19.32 3.25 -28.13
C ILE A 770 -19.23 3.38 -29.66
N GLY A 771 -20.17 4.10 -30.28
CA GLY A 771 -20.17 4.39 -31.71
C GLY A 771 -18.92 5.17 -32.16
N ALA A 772 -18.51 6.20 -31.42
CA ALA A 772 -17.29 6.95 -31.69
C ALA A 772 -16.03 6.07 -31.56
N VAL A 773 -15.94 5.25 -30.50
CA VAL A 773 -14.84 4.29 -30.30
C VAL A 773 -14.81 3.22 -31.41
N PHE A 774 -15.97 2.75 -31.84
CA PHE A 774 -16.11 1.81 -32.95
C PHE A 774 -15.70 2.42 -34.30
N LEU A 775 -16.08 3.67 -34.58
CA LEU A 775 -15.65 4.39 -35.79
C LEU A 775 -14.14 4.60 -35.80
N LEU A 776 -13.52 4.89 -34.65
CA LEU A 776 -12.05 4.97 -34.54
C LEU A 776 -11.37 3.60 -34.70
N MET A 777 -11.97 2.51 -34.20
CA MET A 777 -11.49 1.13 -34.42
C MET A 777 -11.54 0.78 -35.91
N VAL A 778 -12.65 1.08 -36.59
CA VAL A 778 -12.78 0.91 -38.06
C VAL A 778 -11.80 1.80 -38.81
N GLY A 779 -11.57 3.04 -38.35
CA GLY A 779 -10.54 3.92 -38.89
C GLY A 779 -9.14 3.34 -38.78
N ALA A 780 -8.77 2.75 -37.64
CA ALA A 780 -7.50 2.08 -37.44
C ALA A 780 -7.32 0.84 -38.34
N LEU A 781 -8.37 0.04 -38.53
CA LEU A 781 -8.35 -1.12 -39.45
C LEU A 781 -8.18 -0.67 -40.92
N ASN A 782 -8.83 0.42 -41.34
CA ASN A 782 -8.66 0.96 -42.69
C ASN A 782 -7.28 1.63 -42.86
N PHE A 783 -6.73 2.25 -41.81
CA PHE A 783 -5.38 2.80 -41.82
C PHE A 783 -4.30 1.71 -41.88
N GLU A 784 -4.45 0.61 -41.14
CA GLU A 784 -3.59 -0.57 -41.26
C GLU A 784 -3.56 -1.09 -42.69
N ARG A 785 -4.74 -1.29 -43.29
CA ARG A 785 -4.87 -1.69 -44.68
C ARG A 785 -4.22 -0.68 -45.64
N TYR A 786 -4.49 0.61 -45.48
CA TYR A 786 -3.90 1.64 -46.33
C TYR A 786 -2.36 1.66 -46.25
N CYS A 787 -1.79 1.41 -45.07
CA CYS A 787 -0.34 1.26 -44.91
C CYS A 787 0.22 0.01 -45.61
N TRP A 788 -0.56 -1.06 -45.76
CA TRP A 788 -0.19 -2.23 -46.57
C TRP A 788 -0.33 -1.97 -48.08
N ASP A 789 -1.35 -1.21 -48.49
CA ASP A 789 -1.67 -0.87 -49.88
C ASP A 789 -0.78 0.31 -50.43
N LEU A 790 0.30 0.72 -49.73
CA LEU A 790 1.16 1.84 -50.13
C LEU A 790 2.02 1.53 -51.38
N PRO A 791 2.03 2.38 -52.43
CA PRO A 791 2.73 2.14 -53.70
C PRO A 791 4.26 2.32 -53.65
N ILE A 792 4.87 2.20 -52.46
CA ILE A 792 6.34 2.18 -52.28
C ILE A 792 6.92 0.83 -52.79
N TYR A 793 6.05 -0.13 -53.14
CA TYR A 793 6.37 -1.52 -53.45
C TYR A 793 5.92 -1.97 -54.85
N GLU A 794 5.93 -1.07 -55.85
CA GLU A 794 5.72 -1.41 -57.27
C GLU A 794 6.89 -2.23 -57.84
N MET A 795 6.87 -3.54 -57.56
CA MET A 795 7.77 -4.58 -58.08
C MET A 795 6.97 -5.88 -58.26
N ASP A 796 6.79 -6.33 -59.51
CA ASP A 796 5.71 -7.25 -59.93
C ASP A 796 5.75 -8.72 -59.42
N ASN A 797 6.57 -9.06 -58.42
CA ASN A 797 6.81 -10.46 -58.00
C ASN A 797 6.79 -10.66 -56.47
N TYR A 798 6.02 -9.85 -55.74
CA TYR A 798 6.05 -9.82 -54.28
C TYR A 798 4.94 -10.62 -53.58
N GLY A 799 5.32 -11.32 -52.50
CA GLY A 799 4.47 -12.22 -51.72
C GLY A 799 4.05 -11.65 -50.36
N PRO A 800 3.27 -12.38 -49.54
CA PRO A 800 2.67 -11.85 -48.31
C PRO A 800 3.69 -11.36 -47.25
N TYR A 801 4.92 -11.88 -47.29
CA TYR A 801 6.03 -11.51 -46.39
C TYR A 801 6.45 -10.03 -46.52
N GLU A 802 6.17 -9.42 -47.66
CA GLU A 802 6.60 -8.07 -48.04
C GLU A 802 5.80 -6.96 -47.35
N LEU A 803 4.68 -7.30 -46.68
CA LEU A 803 3.83 -6.36 -45.92
C LEU A 803 4.47 -5.87 -44.59
N PHE A 804 5.72 -6.25 -44.30
CA PHE A 804 6.43 -5.80 -43.10
C PHE A 804 6.55 -4.26 -42.99
N PRO A 805 6.98 -3.50 -44.02
CA PRO A 805 7.16 -2.06 -43.90
C PRO A 805 5.85 -1.32 -43.67
N GLY A 806 4.76 -1.75 -44.30
CA GLY A 806 3.42 -1.21 -44.06
C GLY A 806 2.98 -1.39 -42.60
N SER A 807 3.19 -2.58 -42.03
CA SER A 807 2.97 -2.83 -40.60
C SER A 807 3.89 -1.99 -39.70
N ALA A 808 5.12 -1.69 -40.12
CA ALA A 808 6.04 -0.81 -39.39
C ALA A 808 5.59 0.66 -39.44
N VAL A 809 5.17 1.18 -40.59
CA VAL A 809 4.59 2.53 -40.74
C VAL A 809 3.34 2.66 -39.87
N PHE A 810 2.39 1.74 -39.99
CA PHE A 810 1.18 1.68 -39.16
C PHE A 810 1.51 1.74 -37.65
N SER A 811 2.47 0.93 -37.21
CA SER A 811 2.83 0.81 -35.80
C SER A 811 3.58 2.03 -35.27
N LEU A 812 4.48 2.61 -36.06
CA LEU A 812 5.18 3.85 -35.71
C LEU A 812 4.20 5.03 -35.64
N SER A 813 3.29 5.17 -36.61
CA SER A 813 2.28 6.23 -36.60
C SER A 813 1.30 6.09 -35.43
N THR A 814 0.77 4.89 -35.17
CA THR A 814 -0.22 4.67 -34.09
C THR A 814 0.39 4.80 -32.69
N VAL A 815 1.62 4.31 -32.47
CA VAL A 815 2.32 4.48 -31.19
C VAL A 815 2.72 5.94 -30.97
N SER A 816 3.22 6.63 -32.00
CA SER A 816 3.51 8.07 -31.91
C SER A 816 2.25 8.89 -31.59
N LEU A 817 1.12 8.60 -32.24
CA LEU A 817 -0.16 9.25 -31.95
C LEU A 817 -0.61 9.01 -30.49
N ALA A 818 -0.51 7.78 -30.00
CA ALA A 818 -0.88 7.45 -28.61
C ALA A 818 0.01 8.19 -27.59
N VAL A 819 1.32 8.26 -27.85
CA VAL A 819 2.28 8.99 -27.00
C VAL A 819 2.04 10.50 -27.06
N LEU A 820 1.74 11.06 -28.24
CA LEU A 820 1.39 12.47 -28.41
C LEU A 820 0.11 12.81 -27.65
N LEU A 821 -0.99 12.07 -27.84
CA LEU A 821 -2.25 12.30 -27.12
C LEU A 821 -2.08 12.23 -25.59
N PHE A 822 -1.31 11.26 -25.10
CA PHE A 822 -0.99 11.16 -23.66
C PHE A 822 -0.11 12.33 -23.15
N SER A 823 0.76 12.86 -23.99
CA SER A 823 1.63 14.02 -23.66
C SER A 823 0.87 15.33 -23.71
N CYS A 824 0.04 15.55 -24.74
CA CYS A 824 -0.88 16.67 -24.86
C CYS A 824 -1.84 16.75 -23.68
N ARG A 825 -2.37 15.61 -23.18
CA ARG A 825 -3.16 15.59 -21.93
C ARG A 825 -2.43 16.22 -20.75
N ARG A 826 -1.12 15.96 -20.60
CA ARG A 826 -0.31 16.58 -19.53
C ARG A 826 -0.09 18.06 -19.78
N PHE A 827 0.13 18.46 -21.05
CA PHE A 827 0.34 19.85 -21.42
C PHE A 827 -0.92 20.72 -21.22
N VAL A 828 -2.10 20.25 -21.61
CA VAL A 828 -3.37 20.99 -21.41
C VAL A 828 -3.67 21.21 -19.93
N VAL A 829 -3.51 20.19 -19.07
CA VAL A 829 -3.72 20.35 -17.62
C VAL A 829 -2.63 21.26 -17.00
N PHE A 830 -1.42 21.31 -17.57
CA PHE A 830 -0.38 22.24 -17.16
C PHE A 830 -0.69 23.70 -17.58
N LEU A 831 -1.17 23.92 -18.81
CA LEU A 831 -1.63 25.24 -19.26
C LEU A 831 -2.80 25.74 -18.41
N HIS A 832 -3.79 24.90 -18.12
CA HIS A 832 -4.90 25.27 -17.23
C HIS A 832 -4.46 25.54 -15.77
N GLN A 833 -3.34 24.94 -15.32
CA GLN A 833 -2.72 25.30 -14.04
C GLN A 833 -1.95 26.63 -14.11
N LEU A 834 -1.39 27.02 -15.26
CA LEU A 834 -0.77 28.33 -15.47
C LEU A 834 -1.77 29.46 -15.71
N GLN A 835 -2.93 29.17 -16.30
CA GLN A 835 -3.99 30.15 -16.60
C GLN A 835 -4.84 30.52 -15.39
N LYS A 836 -4.79 29.77 -14.29
CA LYS A 836 -5.41 30.22 -13.02
C LYS A 836 -4.63 31.44 -12.52
N PRO A 837 -5.24 32.64 -12.48
CA PRO A 837 -4.53 33.85 -12.08
C PRO A 837 -4.06 33.74 -10.63
N SER A 838 -2.89 34.30 -10.35
CA SER A 838 -2.38 34.40 -8.98
C SER A 838 -3.23 35.39 -8.19
N ASN A 839 -4.15 34.89 -7.36
CA ASN A 839 -4.97 35.70 -6.45
C ASN A 839 -4.15 36.43 -5.35
N ALA A 840 -2.82 36.42 -5.42
CA ALA A 840 -1.95 37.18 -4.53
C ALA A 840 -2.06 38.70 -4.75
N ASP A 841 -2.11 39.14 -6.01
CA ASP A 841 -1.90 40.56 -6.36
C ASP A 841 -3.17 41.43 -6.17
N VAL A 842 -4.32 40.82 -5.87
CA VAL A 842 -5.61 41.51 -5.74
C VAL A 842 -5.81 42.12 -4.33
N LYS A 843 -4.94 41.83 -3.37
CA LYS A 843 -5.14 42.20 -1.94
C LYS A 843 -4.55 43.53 -1.47
N GLU A 844 -3.76 44.23 -2.28
CA GLU A 844 -2.99 45.40 -1.79
C GLU A 844 -3.61 46.79 -2.12
N ASN A 845 -4.59 46.86 -3.03
CA ASN A 845 -5.28 48.12 -3.38
C ASN A 845 -6.73 48.16 -2.87
N GLY A 846 -6.88 48.29 -1.55
CA GLY A 846 -8.18 48.57 -0.93
C GLY A 846 -8.61 50.02 -1.13
N HIS A 847 -9.34 50.30 -2.22
CA HIS A 847 -10.02 51.57 -2.43
C HIS A 847 -11.51 51.34 -2.73
N GLU A 848 -12.38 51.91 -1.91
CA GLU A 848 -13.83 51.75 -2.04
C GLU A 848 -14.35 52.46 -3.30
N LEU A 849 -14.96 51.69 -4.21
CA LEU A 849 -15.83 52.21 -5.26
C LEU A 849 -17.12 51.39 -5.32
N ASN A 850 -18.22 52.02 -4.92
CA ASN A 850 -19.57 51.49 -5.09
C ASN A 850 -19.96 51.53 -6.57
N GLY A 851 -20.60 50.49 -7.11
CA GLY A 851 -21.32 50.63 -8.38
C GLY A 851 -21.62 49.35 -9.17
N HIS A 852 -22.92 48.98 -9.16
CA HIS A 852 -23.66 48.23 -10.19
C HIS A 852 -23.32 46.78 -10.56
N GLU A 853 -24.42 46.08 -10.82
CA GLU A 853 -24.51 44.73 -11.38
C GLU A 853 -24.04 44.70 -12.84
N LEU A 854 -23.54 43.54 -13.29
CA LEU A 854 -23.91 42.97 -14.58
C LEU A 854 -23.59 41.46 -14.61
N GLY A 855 -24.61 40.62 -14.72
CA GLY A 855 -24.45 39.17 -14.83
C GLY A 855 -24.17 38.73 -16.27
N ALA A 856 -23.23 37.82 -16.47
CA ALA A 856 -22.96 37.18 -17.76
C ALA A 856 -22.57 35.71 -17.59
N HIS A 857 -23.25 34.80 -18.31
CA HIS A 857 -22.91 33.38 -18.34
C HIS A 857 -21.65 33.13 -19.19
N GLY A 858 -20.51 32.93 -18.53
CA GLY A 858 -19.23 32.58 -19.16
C GLY A 858 -19.01 31.08 -19.39
N THR A 859 -19.94 30.39 -20.05
CA THR A 859 -19.76 28.96 -20.38
C THR A 859 -18.85 28.79 -21.61
N ILE A 860 -17.54 28.94 -21.39
CA ILE A 860 -16.53 28.64 -22.42
C ILE A 860 -16.46 27.12 -22.60
N ILE A 861 -16.70 26.67 -23.84
CA ILE A 861 -16.48 25.29 -24.28
C ILE A 861 -15.17 25.31 -25.09
N GLU A 862 -14.09 24.81 -24.50
CA GLU A 862 -12.90 24.36 -25.23
C GLU A 862 -12.94 22.82 -25.33
N LEU A 863 -12.39 22.28 -26.42
CA LEU A 863 -12.62 20.93 -26.93
C LEU A 863 -11.31 20.14 -27.11
#